data_AF-A0A6N4Q5V8-F1
#
_entry.id   AF-A0A6N4Q5V8-F1
#
_cell.length_a   1.000
_cell.length_b   1.000
_cell.length_c   1.000
_cell.angle_alpha   90.00
_cell.angle_beta   90.00
_cell.angle_gamma   90.00
#
_symmetry.space_group_name_H-M   'P 1'
#
loop_
_entity.id
_entity.type
_entity.pdbx_description
1 polymer ?
#
loop_
_entity_poly.entity_id
_entity_poly.type
_entity_poly.pdbx_seq_one_letter_code
_entity_poly.pdbx_strand_id
1 'polypeptide(L)'
;MDDRNLKRKNFSCSSETSFPNWFHMRATLPFALTICFCLLSCLNKSERRFPVDLVLELRNAKSKISISKDPLPYHWKKNPGRQSNLPLSRKWENTQVTFNTDKEIFLNHSLDSLFFPPGQEYEFKVTKGNYEFSSLIGLLGEKEFLTQITGKFKIYSGQSLLKEWDLSGSAKERWAPKKEILEIGESGSLRFVWESGDSYLFVGEPLLYPVDENSSGKNGIGQPKSVILIVIDSARKDFFGSYGYPHSVTPVMDEMAKESVFFENPFANGNWTKPSMMSFFHSEYSSNLGLGNSWFSTKPYQRKVYYGKKRDNLAKTFREAGYFTQTIMNNVFFLDYTTVGLDLGFHNSFQVGMDIVDTEVLTNKAVQFVTEYKNKPYFLHFNLNTPHASYSPPPEDMAVVRSLVPSDVFYKYESPVQRYLGEMHYTDRDIGRLIDTLKKQGTYDETMIIVTGDHGELFSAHHDYSYHFIMQTRFGHGETHYDEEINVPYFIKLPKSIQGSLGSELAGNANGRQIRIPGQSSLLSLAPTILGFLDLLPKESTYRGVDYSSCIRITGICPKENFIYTEGRMSESVRTENYKYIRRYPGFTTVRRTSAGEPHTMAEELYDLTKDPEEKTNLSPLPEGDKLLQIARADFRRENFLKRNHLRILIPPCSEPLCRDSLSLNVQGSIYDWEVSDAIQLGSGSAKTISLQKESKATKTNAGLGEEVVFKTVNPELGAFFSFSRNGKTIPVRFGRYGLEYQRSMSHLEDLIVSERQPEGFPNSTLPWVYNDGAFSGTRESEVQREMGKEVKKILETWGYIHE
;
A
#
# COMPACT_ATOMS: atom_id res chain seq x y z
N MET A 1 -18.84 24.01 -39.89
CA MET A 1 -19.47 23.69 -41.19
C MET A 1 -19.46 22.18 -41.33
N ASP A 2 -20.66 21.64 -41.56
CA ASP A 2 -21.05 20.28 -41.99
C ASP A 2 -20.74 19.03 -41.15
N ASP A 3 -21.64 18.83 -40.18
CA ASP A 3 -22.57 17.70 -39.99
C ASP A 3 -22.60 16.58 -41.08
N ARG A 4 -22.35 15.32 -40.69
CA ARG A 4 -23.29 14.16 -40.85
C ARG A 4 -22.68 12.79 -40.52
N ASN A 5 -23.48 12.04 -39.73
CA ASN A 5 -23.71 10.58 -39.75
C ASN A 5 -22.61 9.59 -39.34
N LEU A 6 -22.86 8.83 -38.27
CA LEU A 6 -22.89 7.35 -38.35
C LEU A 6 -23.70 6.72 -37.20
N LYS A 7 -24.57 5.78 -37.60
CA LYS A 7 -25.69 5.18 -36.87
C LYS A 7 -25.27 4.01 -35.97
N ARG A 8 -26.05 3.86 -34.88
CA ARG A 8 -26.21 2.66 -34.04
C ARG A 8 -26.48 1.39 -34.87
N LYS A 9 -25.80 0.28 -34.54
CA LYS A 9 -26.19 -1.09 -34.94
C LYS A 9 -26.87 -1.79 -33.76
N ASN A 10 -28.17 -2.07 -33.92
CA ASN A 10 -28.91 -3.09 -33.18
C ASN A 10 -28.74 -4.42 -33.91
N PHE A 11 -28.48 -5.52 -33.19
CA PHE A 11 -28.63 -6.88 -33.70
C PHE A 11 -30.00 -7.42 -33.28
N SER A 12 -30.82 -7.73 -34.27
CA SER A 12 -32.11 -8.41 -34.16
C SER A 12 -31.94 -9.92 -34.26
N CYS A 13 -32.59 -10.67 -33.36
CA CYS A 13 -32.81 -12.12 -33.49
C CYS A 13 -33.84 -12.41 -34.58
N SER A 14 -33.54 -13.37 -35.46
CA SER A 14 -34.49 -13.99 -36.38
C SER A 14 -34.88 -15.38 -35.89
N SER A 15 -36.18 -15.64 -35.93
CA SER A 15 -36.90 -16.88 -35.61
C SER A 15 -36.97 -17.86 -36.79
N GLU A 16 -36.95 -19.17 -36.52
CA GLU A 16 -37.62 -20.24 -37.31
C GLU A 16 -37.65 -21.53 -36.45
N THR A 17 -38.79 -21.88 -35.83
CA THR A 17 -39.83 -22.87 -36.25
C THR A 17 -39.52 -24.35 -35.97
N SER A 18 -40.19 -24.95 -34.97
CA SER A 18 -41.10 -26.11 -35.13
C SER A 18 -41.62 -26.65 -33.77
N PHE A 19 -42.94 -26.76 -33.68
CA PHE A 19 -43.76 -27.48 -32.67
C PHE A 19 -44.35 -28.72 -33.37
N PRO A 20 -44.78 -29.81 -32.67
CA PRO A 20 -45.97 -29.80 -31.78
C PRO A 20 -45.84 -30.85 -30.61
N ASN A 21 -46.70 -31.03 -29.59
CA ASN A 21 -48.00 -30.53 -29.16
C ASN A 21 -48.35 -31.10 -27.75
N TRP A 22 -49.37 -30.52 -27.11
CA TRP A 22 -50.34 -31.09 -26.13
C TRP A 22 -50.35 -30.68 -24.63
N PHE A 23 -51.34 -29.81 -24.34
CA PHE A 23 -52.24 -29.68 -23.16
C PHE A 23 -51.64 -29.53 -21.74
N HIS A 24 -51.93 -28.50 -20.94
CA HIS A 24 -53.26 -28.04 -20.50
C HIS A 24 -53.29 -26.58 -19.98
N MET A 25 -54.48 -25.95 -20.12
CA MET A 25 -55.00 -24.68 -19.56
C MET A 25 -54.69 -24.50 -18.05
N ARG A 26 -54.58 -23.30 -17.44
CA ARG A 26 -55.49 -22.14 -17.43
C ARG A 26 -54.88 -20.97 -16.62
N ALA A 27 -55.20 -19.72 -17.03
CA ALA A 27 -55.42 -18.52 -16.21
C ALA A 27 -54.25 -17.70 -15.60
N THR A 28 -53.82 -16.68 -16.36
CA THR A 28 -53.78 -15.22 -16.03
C THR A 28 -53.15 -14.69 -14.73
N LEU A 29 -52.07 -13.93 -14.94
CA LEU A 29 -51.49 -12.81 -14.16
C LEU A 29 -52.48 -12.00 -13.29
N PRO A 30 -52.06 -11.49 -12.11
CA PRO A 30 -51.05 -10.41 -12.07
C PRO A 30 -49.97 -10.59 -10.99
N PHE A 31 -48.77 -11.02 -11.40
CA PHE A 31 -47.59 -11.08 -10.53
C PHE A 31 -46.52 -10.01 -10.87
N ALA A 32 -46.77 -9.18 -11.89
CA ALA A 32 -45.78 -8.28 -12.46
C ALA A 32 -45.71 -6.88 -11.81
N LEU A 33 -46.69 -6.50 -10.97
CA LEU A 33 -46.70 -5.19 -10.30
C LEU A 33 -46.12 -5.22 -8.88
N THR A 34 -46.10 -6.38 -8.22
CA THR A 34 -45.58 -6.53 -6.85
C THR A 34 -44.06 -6.67 -6.81
N ILE A 35 -43.44 -7.21 -7.87
CA ILE A 35 -41.98 -7.43 -7.94
C ILE A 35 -41.23 -6.12 -8.22
N CYS A 36 -41.81 -5.18 -8.97
CA CYS A 36 -41.16 -3.90 -9.28
C CYS A 36 -41.13 -2.95 -8.06
N PHE A 37 -42.16 -2.98 -7.21
CA PHE A 37 -42.20 -2.16 -5.98
C PHE A 37 -41.34 -2.71 -4.84
N CYS A 38 -41.09 -4.02 -4.79
CA CYS A 38 -40.17 -4.62 -3.81
C CYS A 38 -38.69 -4.42 -4.19
N LEU A 39 -38.33 -4.48 -5.48
CA LEU A 39 -36.92 -4.30 -5.91
C LEU A 39 -36.43 -2.85 -5.77
N LEU A 40 -37.29 -1.85 -6.02
CA LEU A 40 -36.96 -0.43 -5.82
C LEU A 40 -36.94 0.01 -4.35
N SER A 41 -37.75 -0.62 -3.48
CA SER A 41 -37.77 -0.30 -2.05
C SER A 41 -36.72 -1.02 -1.21
N CYS A 42 -36.16 -2.14 -1.69
CA CYS A 42 -35.08 -2.85 -1.01
C CYS A 42 -33.68 -2.27 -1.30
N LEU A 43 -33.44 -1.74 -2.50
CA LEU A 43 -32.17 -1.09 -2.83
C LEU A 43 -31.98 0.27 -2.15
N ASN A 44 -33.06 0.97 -1.80
CA ASN A 44 -33.00 2.29 -1.15
C ASN A 44 -32.91 2.25 0.39
N LYS A 45 -33.05 1.08 1.02
CA LYS A 45 -33.02 0.94 2.48
C LYS A 45 -31.66 0.54 3.05
N SER A 46 -30.77 -0.07 2.26
CA SER A 46 -29.43 -0.44 2.74
C SER A 46 -28.47 0.75 2.83
N GLU A 47 -28.71 1.84 2.07
CA GLU A 47 -27.86 3.04 2.07
C GLU A 47 -27.95 3.88 3.36
N ARG A 48 -29.02 3.75 4.16
CA ARG A 48 -29.26 4.61 5.33
C ARG A 48 -28.49 4.24 6.59
N ARG A 49 -27.62 3.23 6.57
CA ARG A 49 -26.89 2.79 7.78
C ARG A 49 -25.53 3.46 7.96
N PHE A 50 -24.92 3.94 6.88
CA PHE A 50 -23.57 4.48 6.89
C PHE A 50 -23.57 6.01 6.86
N PRO A 51 -22.59 6.67 7.50
CA PRO A 51 -22.42 8.12 7.38
C PRO A 51 -22.14 8.55 5.94
N VAL A 52 -22.66 9.73 5.58
CA VAL A 52 -22.24 10.44 4.37
C VAL A 52 -20.98 11.24 4.68
N ASP A 53 -19.93 11.01 3.90
CA ASP A 53 -18.66 11.74 3.97
C ASP A 53 -18.65 12.92 3.00
N LEU A 54 -18.77 14.13 3.53
CA LEU A 54 -18.86 15.34 2.72
C LEU A 54 -17.55 15.67 1.97
N VAL A 55 -16.40 15.12 2.38
CA VAL A 55 -15.15 15.30 1.63
C VAL A 55 -15.16 14.48 0.35
N LEU A 56 -15.67 13.24 0.40
CA LEU A 56 -15.85 12.43 -0.81
C LEU A 56 -16.91 13.00 -1.76
N GLU A 57 -17.94 13.64 -1.21
CA GLU A 57 -18.99 14.31 -1.99
C GLU A 57 -18.55 15.66 -2.58
N LEU A 58 -17.39 16.19 -2.19
CA LEU A 58 -16.88 17.47 -2.72
C LEU A 58 -16.73 17.46 -4.24
N ARG A 59 -16.41 16.31 -4.84
CA ARG A 59 -16.30 16.14 -6.30
C ARG A 59 -17.62 16.43 -7.04
N ASN A 60 -18.75 16.28 -6.36
CA ASN A 60 -20.10 16.48 -6.87
C ASN A 60 -20.73 17.79 -6.38
N ALA A 61 -20.07 18.49 -5.46
CA ALA A 61 -20.57 19.70 -4.84
C ALA A 61 -20.44 20.92 -5.77
N LYS A 62 -21.36 21.88 -5.64
CA LYS A 62 -21.16 23.20 -6.25
C LYS A 62 -20.38 24.08 -5.30
N SER A 63 -19.40 24.81 -5.81
CA SER A 63 -18.60 25.76 -5.06
C SER A 63 -18.77 27.18 -5.57
N LYS A 64 -18.80 28.17 -4.68
CA LYS A 64 -18.87 29.59 -5.07
C LYS A 64 -17.55 30.12 -5.62
N ILE A 65 -16.44 29.82 -4.96
CA ILE A 65 -15.08 30.16 -5.40
C ILE A 65 -14.41 28.90 -5.91
N SER A 66 -13.83 28.98 -7.11
CA SER A 66 -13.00 27.92 -7.68
C SER A 66 -11.57 28.04 -7.16
N ILE A 67 -11.06 26.98 -6.54
CA ILE A 67 -9.70 26.94 -5.98
C ILE A 67 -8.80 26.26 -7.02
N SER A 68 -8.01 27.06 -7.75
CA SER A 68 -7.14 26.58 -8.83
C SER A 68 -5.67 26.42 -8.44
N LYS A 69 -5.25 26.93 -7.27
CA LYS A 69 -3.87 26.87 -6.74
C LYS A 69 -3.90 26.70 -5.22
N ASP A 70 -2.84 26.12 -4.65
CA ASP A 70 -2.65 26.00 -3.20
C ASP A 70 -2.50 27.38 -2.54
N PRO A 71 -3.45 27.83 -1.71
CA PRO A 71 -3.32 29.10 -1.03
C PRO A 71 -2.38 29.01 0.18
N LEU A 72 -2.02 27.79 0.62
CA LEU A 72 -1.27 27.53 1.86
C LEU A 72 -0.09 26.56 1.63
N PRO A 73 0.90 26.94 0.79
CA PRO A 73 2.02 26.06 0.40
C PRO A 73 2.96 25.69 1.56
N TYR A 74 2.84 26.35 2.71
CA TYR A 74 3.68 26.13 3.90
C TYR A 74 2.90 25.57 5.10
N HIS A 75 1.63 25.17 4.92
CA HIS A 75 0.82 24.61 6.00
C HIS A 75 0.96 23.10 6.16
N TRP A 76 0.68 22.66 7.38
CA TRP A 76 0.96 21.32 7.88
C TRP A 76 -0.10 20.36 7.35
N LYS A 77 0.24 19.62 6.29
CA LYS A 77 -0.72 18.74 5.62
C LYS A 77 -0.54 17.32 6.17
N LYS A 78 -1.37 17.02 7.17
CA LYS A 78 -1.46 15.81 8.00
C LYS A 78 -0.35 15.70 9.07
N ASN A 79 -0.74 15.97 10.31
CA ASN A 79 0.11 15.78 11.49
C ASN A 79 -0.40 14.56 12.27
N PRO A 80 0.30 13.40 12.25
CA PRO A 80 -0.02 12.25 13.11
C PRO A 80 -0.02 12.62 14.62
N GLY A 81 0.68 13.71 14.97
CA GLY A 81 0.75 14.32 16.29
C GLY A 81 -0.38 15.31 16.65
N ARG A 82 -1.46 15.41 15.86
CA ARG A 82 -2.61 16.30 16.14
C ARG A 82 -3.26 16.06 17.53
N GLN A 83 -2.94 14.94 18.19
CA GLN A 83 -3.49 14.53 19.49
C GLN A 83 -2.43 14.26 20.59
N SER A 84 -1.17 14.68 20.42
CA SER A 84 -0.09 14.27 21.34
C SER A 84 -0.08 14.94 22.73
N ASN A 85 -1.03 15.84 23.04
CA ASN A 85 -1.03 16.70 24.24
C ASN A 85 0.31 17.44 24.51
N LEU A 86 1.24 17.45 23.55
CA LEU A 86 2.55 18.06 23.72
C LEU A 86 2.45 19.58 23.76
N PRO A 87 3.28 20.25 24.59
CA PRO A 87 3.38 21.70 24.61
C PRO A 87 3.88 22.22 23.25
N LEU A 88 3.47 23.45 22.88
CA LEU A 88 3.71 24.03 21.54
C LEU A 88 5.18 24.02 21.12
N SER A 89 6.11 24.20 22.07
CA SER A 89 7.55 24.18 21.87
C SER A 89 8.14 22.79 21.59
N ARG A 90 7.36 21.72 21.79
CA ARG A 90 7.71 20.32 21.53
C ARG A 90 6.81 19.67 20.49
N LYS A 91 5.78 20.38 19.99
CA LYS A 91 4.90 19.83 18.96
C LYS A 91 5.68 19.42 17.71
N TRP A 92 6.79 20.10 17.39
CA TRP A 92 7.70 19.75 16.30
C TRP A 92 8.32 18.34 16.42
N GLU A 93 8.37 17.78 17.63
CA GLU A 93 8.84 16.40 17.87
C GLU A 93 7.83 15.37 17.34
N ASN A 94 6.54 15.72 17.27
CA ASN A 94 5.49 14.89 16.65
C ASN A 94 5.00 15.47 15.32
N THR A 95 5.43 16.68 14.96
CA THR A 95 5.24 17.23 13.63
C THR A 95 6.26 16.58 12.71
N GLN A 96 5.86 15.45 12.17
CA GLN A 96 6.37 15.01 10.89
C GLN A 96 5.82 16.00 9.86
N VAL A 97 6.48 17.15 9.77
CA VAL A 97 6.42 18.01 8.61
C VAL A 97 6.64 17.06 7.45
N THR A 98 5.76 17.08 6.46
CA THR A 98 6.07 16.56 5.14
C THR A 98 7.26 17.37 4.65
N PHE A 99 8.48 17.02 5.10
CA PHE A 99 9.71 17.67 4.70
C PHE A 99 9.75 17.45 3.18
N ASN A 100 9.59 18.56 2.45
CA ASN A 100 9.42 18.60 1.01
C ASN A 100 8.13 17.96 0.48
N THR A 101 6.97 18.56 0.74
CA THR A 101 6.06 18.73 -0.40
C THR A 101 6.71 19.74 -1.32
N ASP A 102 7.06 19.29 -2.52
CA ASP A 102 7.31 20.17 -3.66
C ASP A 102 6.24 21.30 -3.67
N LYS A 103 6.67 22.55 -3.87
CA LYS A 103 5.79 23.74 -3.88
C LYS A 103 4.67 23.64 -4.92
N GLU A 104 4.77 22.70 -5.84
CA GLU A 104 3.78 22.42 -6.88
C GLU A 104 2.74 21.34 -6.50
N ILE A 105 2.93 20.60 -5.40
CA ILE A 105 2.02 19.51 -5.00
C ILE A 105 1.01 20.01 -3.97
N PHE A 106 -0.18 20.37 -4.46
CA PHE A 106 -1.35 20.63 -3.63
C PHE A 106 -1.83 19.33 -2.96
N LEU A 107 -1.46 19.10 -1.69
CA LEU A 107 -2.05 18.03 -0.88
C LEU A 107 -3.42 18.43 -0.34
N ASN A 108 -4.45 18.48 -1.20
CA ASN A 108 -5.80 18.07 -0.77
C ASN A 108 -6.01 16.56 -0.99
N HIS A 109 -4.93 15.80 -1.17
CA HIS A 109 -4.95 14.36 -1.35
C HIS A 109 -5.20 13.60 -0.04
N SER A 110 -5.05 14.23 1.13
CA SER A 110 -5.43 13.62 2.41
C SER A 110 -6.94 13.38 2.49
N LEU A 111 -7.74 14.15 1.74
CA LEU A 111 -9.19 14.11 1.72
C LEU A 111 -9.78 14.10 3.14
N ASP A 112 -9.17 14.76 4.12
CA ASP A 112 -9.56 14.67 5.53
C ASP A 112 -10.37 15.88 6.01
N SER A 113 -10.41 16.95 5.22
CA SER A 113 -11.14 18.17 5.55
C SER A 113 -11.66 18.91 4.33
N LEU A 114 -12.73 19.69 4.54
CA LEU A 114 -13.16 20.73 3.62
C LEU A 114 -12.46 22.04 3.97
N PHE A 115 -11.95 22.73 2.95
CA PHE A 115 -11.25 24.00 3.10
C PHE A 115 -12.11 25.16 2.60
N PHE A 116 -12.29 26.18 3.44
CA PHE A 116 -13.12 27.35 3.17
C PHE A 116 -12.27 28.63 3.23
N PRO A 117 -11.89 29.22 2.08
CA PRO A 117 -11.41 30.60 2.06
C PRO A 117 -12.51 31.60 2.45
N PRO A 118 -12.15 32.85 2.83
CA PRO A 118 -13.12 33.89 3.14
C PRO A 118 -14.25 33.99 2.10
N GLY A 119 -15.50 33.86 2.55
CA GLY A 119 -16.68 33.95 1.71
C GLY A 119 -17.02 32.69 0.88
N GLN A 120 -16.32 31.57 1.11
CA GLN A 120 -16.57 30.32 0.40
C GLN A 120 -17.88 29.65 0.81
N GLU A 121 -18.50 28.99 -0.17
CA GLU A 121 -19.68 28.16 0.02
C GLU A 121 -19.55 26.84 -0.74
N TYR A 122 -20.05 25.76 -0.14
CA TYR A 122 -20.23 24.46 -0.80
C TYR A 122 -21.69 24.03 -0.70
N GLU A 123 -22.28 23.62 -1.82
CA GLU A 123 -23.62 23.03 -1.89
C GLU A 123 -23.51 21.54 -2.25
N PHE A 124 -23.92 20.67 -1.32
CA PHE A 124 -23.94 19.21 -1.46
C PHE A 124 -25.35 18.72 -1.77
N LYS A 125 -25.44 17.61 -2.49
CA LYS A 125 -26.68 16.84 -2.64
C LYS A 125 -26.68 15.68 -1.65
N VAL A 126 -27.56 15.73 -0.67
CA VAL A 126 -27.73 14.72 0.37
C VAL A 126 -29.19 14.28 0.40
N THR A 127 -29.46 13.00 0.60
CA THR A 127 -30.84 12.51 0.62
C THR A 127 -31.61 13.08 1.82
N LYS A 128 -32.91 13.34 1.63
CA LYS A 128 -33.81 13.85 2.68
C LYS A 128 -33.78 12.93 3.91
N GLY A 129 -33.65 13.52 5.10
CA GLY A 129 -33.64 12.79 6.36
C GLY A 129 -33.03 13.57 7.53
N ASN A 130 -33.03 12.93 8.70
CA ASN A 130 -32.38 13.44 9.91
C ASN A 130 -30.97 12.86 10.01
N TYR A 131 -29.99 13.72 10.28
CA TYR A 131 -28.59 13.35 10.39
C TYR A 131 -27.94 14.00 11.61
N GLU A 132 -27.09 13.26 12.32
CA GLU A 132 -26.10 13.83 13.23
C GLU A 132 -24.89 14.25 12.39
N PHE A 133 -24.73 15.55 12.21
CA PHE A 133 -23.48 16.13 11.74
C PHE A 133 -22.44 16.03 12.85
N SER A 134 -21.26 15.50 12.52
CA SER A 134 -20.10 15.43 13.40
C SER A 134 -18.87 15.88 12.65
N SER A 135 -18.10 16.81 13.21
CA SER A 135 -16.89 17.34 12.57
C SER A 135 -15.93 17.98 13.58
N LEU A 136 -14.67 18.13 13.18
CA LEU A 136 -13.67 18.98 13.84
C LEU A 136 -13.56 20.30 13.07
N ILE A 137 -13.71 21.42 13.78
CA ILE A 137 -13.62 22.76 13.20
C ILE A 137 -12.29 23.40 13.58
N GLY A 138 -11.52 23.83 12.58
CA GLY A 138 -10.25 24.54 12.73
C GLY A 138 -10.29 25.90 12.05
N LEU A 139 -9.68 26.90 12.68
CA LEU A 139 -9.56 28.25 12.12
C LEU A 139 -8.10 28.67 11.98
N LEU A 140 -7.82 29.40 10.91
CA LEU A 140 -6.50 29.97 10.63
C LEU A 140 -6.67 31.35 9.98
N GLY A 141 -5.87 32.33 10.40
CA GLY A 141 -5.88 33.67 9.79
C GLY A 141 -5.13 33.69 8.47
N GLU A 142 -5.48 34.64 7.59
CA GLU A 142 -4.74 34.83 6.32
C GLU A 142 -3.28 35.27 6.51
N LYS A 143 -2.96 35.81 7.68
CA LYS A 143 -1.61 36.28 8.03
C LYS A 143 -1.13 35.59 9.30
N GLU A 144 0.17 35.31 9.33
CA GLU A 144 0.87 34.51 10.33
C GLU A 144 0.74 35.04 11.79
N PHE A 145 0.33 36.30 11.98
CA PHE A 145 0.24 36.96 13.29
C PHE A 145 -1.15 37.53 13.64
N LEU A 146 -2.21 37.14 12.93
CA LEU A 146 -3.57 37.57 13.32
C LEU A 146 -3.95 36.93 14.66
N THR A 147 -4.07 37.75 15.71
CA THR A 147 -4.37 37.31 17.07
C THR A 147 -5.86 37.22 17.37
N GLN A 148 -6.70 37.86 16.55
CA GLN A 148 -8.16 37.84 16.65
C GLN A 148 -8.77 37.52 15.29
N ILE A 149 -9.07 36.24 15.09
CA ILE A 149 -9.69 35.72 13.87
C ILE A 149 -11.14 35.41 14.19
N THR A 150 -12.08 35.88 13.37
CA THR A 150 -13.51 35.60 13.56
C THR A 150 -14.22 35.28 12.25
N GLY A 151 -15.28 34.49 12.34
CA GLY A 151 -16.20 34.26 11.25
C GLY A 151 -17.40 33.42 11.67
N LYS A 152 -18.37 33.31 10.77
CA LYS A 152 -19.61 32.56 11.00
C LYS A 152 -19.65 31.36 10.07
N PHE A 153 -19.77 30.16 10.65
CA PHE A 153 -20.01 28.94 9.89
C PHE A 153 -21.51 28.63 9.93
N LYS A 154 -22.15 28.63 8.76
CA LYS A 154 -23.59 28.45 8.61
C LYS A 154 -23.91 27.22 7.76
N ILE A 155 -24.93 26.49 8.17
CA ILE A 155 -25.45 25.31 7.46
C ILE A 155 -26.91 25.57 7.10
N TYR A 156 -27.25 25.37 5.83
CA TYR A 156 -28.60 25.52 5.30
C TYR A 156 -29.12 24.21 4.68
N SER A 157 -30.43 23.98 4.77
CA SER A 157 -31.13 23.05 3.89
C SER A 157 -32.05 23.82 2.94
N GLY A 158 -31.71 23.83 1.64
CA GLY A 158 -32.29 24.78 0.69
C GLY A 158 -32.07 26.24 1.13
N GLN A 159 -33.14 26.96 1.45
CA GLN A 159 -33.08 28.33 1.96
C GLN A 159 -33.15 28.43 3.49
N SER A 160 -33.50 27.34 4.18
CA SER A 160 -33.67 27.33 5.64
C SER A 160 -32.33 27.21 6.34
N LEU A 161 -32.02 28.14 7.25
CA LEU A 161 -30.84 28.06 8.13
C LEU A 161 -31.08 26.97 9.18
N LEU A 162 -30.26 25.93 9.19
CA LEU A 162 -30.29 24.86 10.19
C LEU A 162 -29.44 25.20 11.40
N LYS A 163 -28.22 25.70 11.16
CA LYS A 163 -27.27 26.02 12.23
C LYS A 163 -26.33 27.14 11.87
N GLU A 164 -25.97 27.93 12.87
CA GLU A 164 -24.92 28.93 12.82
C GLU A 164 -23.99 28.76 14.03
N TRP A 165 -22.68 28.87 13.80
CA TRP A 165 -21.68 29.00 14.84
C TRP A 165 -20.85 30.26 14.61
N ASP A 166 -20.83 31.15 15.60
CA ASP A 166 -19.81 32.19 15.71
C ASP A 166 -18.51 31.53 16.19
N LEU A 167 -17.48 31.57 15.33
CA LEU A 167 -16.19 30.95 15.61
C LEU A 167 -15.14 32.04 15.77
N SER A 168 -14.32 31.89 16.81
CA SER A 168 -13.16 32.74 17.04
C SER A 168 -11.90 31.89 17.21
N GLY A 169 -10.81 32.37 16.64
CA GLY A 169 -9.51 31.71 16.61
C GLY A 169 -8.41 32.60 17.18
N SER A 170 -7.22 32.01 17.29
CA SER A 170 -5.98 32.71 17.65
C SER A 170 -4.93 32.39 16.59
N ALA A 171 -3.77 33.05 16.64
CA ALA A 171 -2.62 32.67 15.80
C ALA A 171 -2.17 31.19 15.99
N LYS A 172 -2.63 30.52 17.06
CA LYS A 172 -2.42 29.08 17.27
C LYS A 172 -3.61 28.29 16.72
N GLU A 173 -3.30 27.30 15.90
CA GLU A 173 -4.25 26.30 15.41
C GLU A 173 -4.93 25.58 16.59
N ARG A 174 -6.27 25.63 16.60
CA ARG A 174 -7.12 24.92 17.56
C ARG A 174 -8.25 24.26 16.81
N TRP A 175 -8.51 22.99 17.13
CA TRP A 175 -9.62 22.23 16.59
C TRP A 175 -10.66 21.97 17.68
N ALA A 176 -11.91 22.28 17.38
CA ALA A 176 -13.03 22.06 18.29
C ALA A 176 -14.03 21.09 17.67
N PRO A 177 -14.46 20.04 18.39
CA PRO A 177 -15.53 19.18 17.91
C PRO A 177 -16.85 19.94 17.85
N LYS A 178 -17.63 19.68 16.80
CA LYS A 178 -19.01 20.15 16.65
C LYS A 178 -19.90 18.96 16.30
N LYS A 179 -21.03 18.88 17.00
CA LYS A 179 -22.11 17.93 16.73
C LYS A 179 -23.42 18.69 16.64
N GLU A 180 -24.27 18.33 15.70
CA GLU A 180 -25.60 18.94 15.53
C GLU A 180 -26.56 17.99 14.81
N ILE A 181 -27.83 18.01 15.18
CA ILE A 181 -28.87 17.30 14.43
C ILE A 181 -29.36 18.20 13.30
N LEU A 182 -29.22 17.72 12.07
CA LEU A 182 -29.62 18.40 10.84
C LEU A 182 -30.81 17.70 10.21
N GLU A 183 -31.90 18.44 10.00
CA GLU A 183 -33.05 18.00 9.22
C GLU A 183 -32.88 18.47 7.77
N ILE A 184 -32.58 17.54 6.87
CA ILE A 184 -32.39 17.83 5.45
C ILE A 184 -33.74 17.67 4.74
N GLY A 185 -34.24 18.78 4.20
CA GLY A 185 -35.54 18.87 3.53
C GLY A 185 -35.59 18.21 2.15
N GLU A 186 -36.76 18.31 1.49
CA GLU A 186 -37.05 17.58 0.24
C GLU A 186 -36.17 17.99 -0.96
N SER A 187 -35.61 19.20 -0.92
CA SER A 187 -34.67 19.64 -1.94
C SER A 187 -33.40 18.79 -1.98
N GLY A 188 -33.07 18.11 -0.88
CA GLY A 188 -31.82 17.36 -0.70
C GLY A 188 -30.58 18.24 -0.83
N SER A 189 -30.72 19.56 -0.73
CA SER A 189 -29.60 20.51 -0.81
C SER A 189 -29.13 20.83 0.60
N LEU A 190 -27.84 20.59 0.87
CA LEU A 190 -27.16 20.96 2.10
C LEU A 190 -26.05 21.95 1.76
N ARG A 191 -26.18 23.20 2.20
CA ARG A 191 -25.24 24.27 1.85
C ARG A 191 -24.47 24.75 3.06
N PHE A 192 -23.15 24.67 2.97
CA PHE A 192 -22.19 25.13 3.98
C PHE A 192 -21.63 26.48 3.54
N VAL A 193 -21.67 27.47 4.44
CA VAL A 193 -21.27 28.85 4.16
C VAL A 193 -20.29 29.32 5.22
N TRP A 194 -19.13 29.83 4.77
CA TRP A 194 -18.16 30.48 5.64
C TRP A 194 -18.15 31.99 5.40
N GLU A 195 -18.63 32.74 6.39
CA GLU A 195 -18.62 34.20 6.39
C GLU A 195 -17.45 34.69 7.24
N SER A 196 -16.36 35.07 6.59
CA SER A 196 -15.23 35.76 7.22
C SER A 196 -14.60 36.73 6.22
N GLY A 197 -13.90 37.75 6.73
CA GLY A 197 -13.16 38.71 5.92
C GLY A 197 -11.67 38.39 5.78
N ASP A 198 -11.10 37.61 6.70
CA ASP A 198 -9.64 37.48 6.85
C ASP A 198 -9.20 36.12 7.40
N SER A 199 -10.05 35.09 7.31
CA SER A 199 -9.70 33.76 7.82
C SER A 199 -10.22 32.57 7.04
N TYR A 200 -9.43 31.51 7.13
CA TYR A 200 -9.69 30.20 6.58
C TYR A 200 -10.37 29.31 7.62
N LEU A 201 -11.45 28.65 7.20
CA LEU A 201 -12.11 27.61 7.96
C LEU A 201 -11.72 26.24 7.39
N PHE A 202 -11.41 25.31 8.29
CA PHE A 202 -11.26 23.90 7.98
C PHE A 202 -12.33 23.11 8.71
N VAL A 203 -13.06 22.29 7.96
CA VAL A 203 -14.09 21.39 8.48
C VAL A 203 -13.59 19.96 8.28
N GLY A 204 -12.91 19.44 9.30
CA GLY A 204 -12.29 18.11 9.31
C GLY A 204 -13.27 17.01 9.67
N GLU A 205 -13.12 15.85 9.04
CA GLU A 205 -13.97 14.67 9.25
C GLU A 205 -15.50 15.01 9.20
N PRO A 206 -16.00 15.75 8.20
CA PRO A 206 -17.39 16.23 8.15
C PRO A 206 -18.37 15.10 7.77
N LEU A 207 -18.84 14.39 8.79
CA LEU A 207 -19.67 13.20 8.61
C LEU A 207 -21.12 13.47 9.00
N LEU A 208 -22.04 12.96 8.19
CA LEU A 208 -23.48 12.97 8.47
C LEU A 208 -23.95 11.56 8.79
N TYR A 209 -24.12 11.25 10.07
CA TYR A 209 -24.64 9.96 10.52
C TYR A 209 -26.16 9.96 10.45
N PRO A 210 -26.81 9.05 9.72
CA PRO A 210 -28.26 8.95 9.71
C PRO A 210 -28.83 8.71 11.12
N VAL A 211 -29.87 9.45 11.49
CA VAL A 211 -30.57 9.31 12.76
C VAL A 211 -31.88 8.56 12.50
N ASP A 212 -31.86 7.24 12.64
CA ASP A 212 -33.06 6.42 12.49
C ASP A 212 -33.99 6.56 13.70
N GLU A 213 -35.14 7.23 13.53
CA GLU A 213 -36.18 7.39 14.57
C GLU A 213 -36.83 6.07 15.03
N ASN A 214 -36.59 4.95 14.33
CA ASN A 214 -37.20 3.65 14.62
C ASN A 214 -36.19 2.48 14.73
N SER A 215 -34.90 2.75 14.92
CA SER A 215 -33.87 1.70 15.09
C SER A 215 -33.83 1.15 16.54
N SER A 216 -34.99 0.80 17.09
CA SER A 216 -35.05 -0.11 18.23
C SER A 216 -34.67 -1.52 17.78
N GLY A 217 -33.38 -1.84 17.86
CA GLY A 217 -32.88 -3.21 18.08
C GLY A 217 -33.17 -4.30 17.03
N LYS A 218 -33.72 -4.01 15.84
CA LYS A 218 -33.89 -5.02 14.78
C LYS A 218 -32.82 -4.88 13.71
N ASN A 219 -31.78 -5.69 13.90
CA ASN A 219 -30.69 -5.96 12.97
C ASN A 219 -31.24 -6.28 11.56
N GLY A 220 -30.99 -5.39 10.61
CA GLY A 220 -31.02 -5.74 9.18
C GLY A 220 -29.93 -6.76 8.89
N ILE A 221 -30.29 -7.82 8.18
CA ILE A 221 -29.42 -8.92 7.73
C ILE A 221 -28.31 -8.35 6.83
N GLY A 222 -27.04 -8.74 7.06
CA GLY A 222 -26.01 -8.63 6.01
C GLY A 222 -24.57 -8.33 6.44
N GLN A 223 -24.26 -7.12 6.90
CA GLN A 223 -22.87 -6.65 7.05
C GLN A 223 -22.45 -6.31 8.50
N PRO A 224 -21.19 -6.58 8.91
CA PRO A 224 -20.68 -6.25 10.24
C PRO A 224 -20.69 -4.76 10.51
N LYS A 225 -20.83 -4.42 11.80
CA LYS A 225 -20.75 -3.03 12.23
C LYS A 225 -19.31 -2.53 12.23
N SER A 226 -18.33 -3.38 12.53
CA SER A 226 -16.96 -2.93 12.77
C SER A 226 -15.93 -3.91 12.24
N VAL A 227 -14.80 -3.37 11.77
CA VAL A 227 -13.65 -4.15 11.31
C VAL A 227 -12.40 -3.62 12.01
N ILE A 228 -11.61 -4.51 12.61
CA ILE A 228 -10.35 -4.19 13.27
C ILE A 228 -9.24 -5.01 12.62
N LEU A 229 -8.25 -4.35 12.04
CA LEU A 229 -7.01 -4.94 11.57
C LEU A 229 -5.91 -4.69 12.61
N ILE A 230 -5.53 -5.73 13.33
CA ILE A 230 -4.43 -5.73 14.30
C ILE A 230 -3.16 -6.18 13.55
N VAL A 231 -2.17 -5.31 13.52
CA VAL A 231 -0.84 -5.57 12.96
C VAL A 231 0.17 -5.52 14.10
N ILE A 232 1.05 -6.52 14.16
CA ILE A 232 2.06 -6.65 15.22
C ILE A 232 3.43 -6.62 14.54
N ASP A 233 4.21 -5.57 14.82
CA ASP A 233 5.48 -5.33 14.15
C ASP A 233 6.51 -6.42 14.50
N SER A 234 7.14 -7.04 13.50
CA SER A 234 8.12 -8.13 13.65
C SER A 234 7.58 -9.42 14.33
N ALA A 235 6.26 -9.64 14.29
CA ALA A 235 5.64 -10.84 14.85
C ALA A 235 5.90 -12.09 14.01
N ARG A 236 6.67 -13.02 14.57
CA ARG A 236 6.92 -14.33 13.98
C ARG A 236 5.81 -15.31 14.31
N LYS A 237 5.37 -16.06 13.30
CA LYS A 237 4.33 -17.09 13.45
C LYS A 237 4.69 -18.18 14.46
N ASP A 238 5.95 -18.60 14.51
CA ASP A 238 6.43 -19.74 15.29
C ASP A 238 6.51 -19.50 16.81
N PHE A 239 6.23 -18.29 17.29
CA PHE A 239 6.10 -17.95 18.72
C PHE A 239 4.65 -17.92 19.21
N PHE A 240 3.66 -18.23 18.36
CA PHE A 240 2.26 -18.34 18.75
C PHE A 240 1.89 -19.78 19.11
N GLY A 241 1.19 -19.99 20.23
CA GLY A 241 0.75 -21.32 20.65
C GLY A 241 -0.22 -21.96 19.66
N SER A 242 -1.07 -21.16 19.01
CA SER A 242 -1.97 -21.56 17.93
C SER A 242 -1.26 -22.11 16.68
N TYR A 243 0.02 -21.78 16.51
CA TYR A 243 0.90 -22.29 15.46
C TYR A 243 1.90 -23.36 15.95
N GLY A 244 1.76 -23.81 17.20
CA GLY A 244 2.54 -24.92 17.76
C GLY A 244 3.69 -24.51 18.67
N TYR A 245 3.84 -23.23 19.03
CA TYR A 245 4.80 -22.85 20.06
C TYR A 245 4.42 -23.52 21.40
N PRO A 246 5.32 -24.27 22.05
CA PRO A 246 4.95 -25.14 23.18
C PRO A 246 4.63 -24.38 24.47
N HIS A 247 4.98 -23.10 24.57
CA HIS A 247 4.77 -22.28 25.75
C HIS A 247 3.88 -21.09 25.36
N SER A 248 2.58 -21.13 25.68
CA SER A 248 1.62 -20.11 25.22
C SER A 248 1.90 -18.73 25.83
N VAL A 249 2.82 -17.99 25.19
CA VAL A 249 3.14 -16.58 25.48
C VAL A 249 2.15 -15.64 24.83
N THR A 250 1.23 -16.15 23.99
CA THR A 250 0.15 -15.42 23.33
C THR A 250 -1.25 -15.99 23.66
N PRO A 251 -1.62 -16.20 24.93
CA PRO A 251 -2.83 -16.93 25.30
C PRO A 251 -4.13 -16.29 24.80
N VAL A 252 -4.24 -14.96 24.75
CA VAL A 252 -5.44 -14.25 24.27
C VAL A 252 -5.62 -14.50 22.77
N MET A 253 -4.56 -14.29 21.99
CA MET A 253 -4.58 -14.50 20.55
C MET A 253 -4.76 -15.96 20.18
N ASP A 254 -4.16 -16.88 20.95
CA ASP A 254 -4.33 -18.32 20.77
C ASP A 254 -5.78 -18.77 20.99
N GLU A 255 -6.48 -18.19 21.97
CA GLU A 255 -7.89 -18.46 22.20
C GLU A 255 -8.76 -17.89 21.06
N MET A 256 -8.49 -16.65 20.64
CA MET A 256 -9.21 -16.04 19.52
C MET A 256 -9.01 -16.79 18.21
N ALA A 257 -7.82 -17.36 17.99
CA ALA A 257 -7.54 -18.16 16.81
C ALA A 257 -8.50 -19.35 16.69
N LYS A 258 -8.90 -20.01 17.79
CA LYS A 258 -9.76 -21.21 17.79
C LYS A 258 -11.14 -20.99 17.17
N GLU A 259 -11.66 -19.76 17.20
CA GLU A 259 -12.95 -19.39 16.61
C GLU A 259 -12.81 -18.60 15.29
N SER A 260 -11.60 -18.52 14.75
CA SER A 260 -11.26 -17.75 13.56
C SER A 260 -11.15 -18.62 12.30
N VAL A 261 -11.20 -17.98 11.13
CA VAL A 261 -10.58 -18.51 9.91
C VAL A 261 -9.07 -18.40 10.10
N PHE A 262 -8.38 -19.53 10.06
CA PHE A 262 -6.97 -19.66 10.40
C PHE A 262 -6.15 -20.09 9.20
N PHE A 263 -5.12 -19.34 8.86
CA PHE A 263 -4.22 -19.64 7.74
C PHE A 263 -2.99 -20.36 8.28
N GLU A 264 -2.71 -21.57 7.78
CA GLU A 264 -1.70 -22.45 8.38
C GLU A 264 -0.27 -21.99 8.11
N ASN A 265 -0.01 -21.39 6.95
CA ASN A 265 1.32 -20.93 6.59
C ASN A 265 1.31 -19.57 5.85
N PRO A 266 1.05 -18.46 6.56
CA PRO A 266 0.96 -17.13 5.97
C PRO A 266 2.32 -16.46 5.79
N PHE A 267 2.49 -15.70 4.72
CA PHE A 267 3.73 -15.00 4.42
C PHE A 267 3.50 -13.53 4.05
N ALA A 268 4.28 -12.67 4.69
CA ALA A 268 4.45 -11.28 4.30
C ALA A 268 5.09 -11.16 2.91
N ASN A 269 4.80 -10.06 2.20
CA ASN A 269 5.38 -9.76 0.89
C ASN A 269 6.54 -8.77 0.93
N GLY A 270 6.85 -8.28 2.13
CA GLY A 270 8.05 -7.52 2.42
C GLY A 270 8.77 -8.14 3.61
N ASN A 271 10.09 -8.02 3.64
CA ASN A 271 10.93 -8.50 4.75
C ASN A 271 11.15 -7.43 5.85
N TRP A 272 10.51 -6.28 5.71
CA TRP A 272 10.45 -5.20 6.70
C TRP A 272 9.19 -4.37 6.48
N THR A 273 8.89 -3.47 7.44
CA THR A 273 7.62 -2.75 7.48
C THR A 273 7.25 -2.08 6.15
N LYS A 274 8.10 -1.21 5.61
CA LYS A 274 7.74 -0.35 4.45
C LYS A 274 7.17 -1.15 3.27
N PRO A 275 7.88 -2.14 2.71
CA PRO A 275 7.33 -2.93 1.61
C PRO A 275 6.16 -3.80 2.04
N SER A 276 6.15 -4.32 3.27
CA SER A 276 5.08 -5.23 3.69
C SER A 276 3.74 -4.50 3.87
N MET A 277 3.73 -3.40 4.64
CA MET A 277 2.54 -2.58 4.89
C MET A 277 1.91 -2.08 3.59
N MET A 278 2.73 -1.49 2.72
CA MET A 278 2.26 -1.01 1.43
C MET A 278 1.69 -2.15 0.59
N SER A 279 2.28 -3.35 0.69
CA SER A 279 1.83 -4.48 -0.11
C SER A 279 0.47 -5.02 0.29
N PHE A 280 0.20 -5.23 1.58
CA PHE A 280 -1.09 -5.79 1.98
C PHE A 280 -2.23 -4.75 1.96
N PHE A 281 -1.94 -3.45 2.16
CA PHE A 281 -2.97 -2.41 2.02
C PHE A 281 -3.45 -2.27 0.57
N HIS A 282 -2.56 -2.47 -0.41
CA HIS A 282 -2.87 -2.37 -1.84
C HIS A 282 -3.08 -3.72 -2.53
N SER A 283 -2.81 -4.85 -1.86
CA SER A 283 -2.72 -6.18 -2.49
C SER A 283 -1.84 -6.17 -3.75
N GLU A 284 -0.68 -5.50 -3.68
CA GLU A 284 0.27 -5.34 -4.80
C GLU A 284 1.66 -5.08 -4.24
N TYR A 285 2.71 -5.56 -4.89
CA TYR A 285 4.09 -5.36 -4.41
C TYR A 285 4.49 -3.89 -4.37
N SER A 286 5.10 -3.44 -3.27
CA SER A 286 5.57 -2.07 -3.03
C SER A 286 6.37 -1.47 -4.20
N SER A 287 7.24 -2.24 -4.87
CA SER A 287 7.97 -1.75 -6.06
C SER A 287 7.04 -1.43 -7.23
N ASN A 288 5.99 -2.23 -7.47
CA ASN A 288 4.97 -1.92 -8.48
C ASN A 288 4.16 -0.66 -8.08
N LEU A 289 4.18 -0.34 -6.78
CA LEU A 289 3.60 0.89 -6.26
C LEU A 289 4.41 2.15 -6.60
N GLY A 290 5.63 2.03 -7.15
CA GLY A 290 6.50 3.19 -7.39
C GLY A 290 7.48 3.47 -6.27
N LEU A 291 7.55 2.60 -5.26
CA LEU A 291 8.32 2.83 -4.05
C LEU A 291 9.65 2.09 -4.12
N GLY A 292 10.74 2.79 -3.81
CA GLY A 292 12.04 2.16 -3.61
C GLY A 292 12.11 1.52 -2.21
N ASN A 293 12.41 0.22 -2.17
CA ASN A 293 12.52 -0.56 -0.94
C ASN A 293 13.98 -0.76 -0.47
N SER A 294 14.92 -0.08 -1.12
CA SER A 294 16.34 -0.10 -0.77
C SER A 294 16.69 0.78 0.44
N TRP A 295 15.86 1.79 0.75
CA TRP A 295 16.12 2.74 1.83
C TRP A 295 14.84 3.19 2.53
N PHE A 296 15.00 3.74 3.75
CA PHE A 296 13.91 4.21 4.60
C PHE A 296 13.06 5.28 3.94
N SER A 297 13.70 6.36 3.49
CA SER A 297 12.99 7.51 2.95
C SER A 297 12.47 7.24 1.54
N THR A 298 11.26 7.74 1.28
CA THR A 298 10.74 7.82 -0.08
C THR A 298 11.04 9.20 -0.64
N LYS A 299 11.73 9.24 -1.78
CA LYS A 299 12.15 10.48 -2.42
C LYS A 299 10.95 11.20 -3.10
N PRO A 300 10.97 12.55 -3.26
CA PRO A 300 9.82 13.32 -3.74
C PRO A 300 9.15 12.81 -5.03
N TYR A 301 9.91 12.45 -6.05
CA TYR A 301 9.36 11.93 -7.31
C TYR A 301 8.75 10.52 -7.16
N GLN A 302 9.24 9.64 -6.26
CA GLN A 302 8.60 8.34 -5.98
C GLN A 302 7.19 8.57 -5.45
N ARG A 303 7.02 9.63 -4.65
CA ARG A 303 5.69 10.07 -4.17
C ARG A 303 4.82 10.48 -5.36
N LYS A 304 5.34 11.30 -6.29
CA LYS A 304 4.61 11.68 -7.53
C LYS A 304 4.16 10.46 -8.33
N VAL A 305 5.01 9.45 -8.47
CA VAL A 305 4.69 8.19 -9.15
C VAL A 305 3.64 7.39 -8.39
N TYR A 306 3.83 7.25 -7.08
CA TYR A 306 2.90 6.55 -6.20
C TYR A 306 1.49 7.17 -6.30
N TYR A 307 1.38 8.50 -6.17
CA TYR A 307 0.13 9.24 -6.26
C TYR A 307 -0.43 9.38 -7.69
N GLY A 308 0.41 9.22 -8.72
CA GLY A 308 -0.01 9.27 -10.12
C GLY A 308 -0.68 7.98 -10.62
N LYS A 309 -0.63 6.89 -9.84
CA LYS A 309 -1.19 5.59 -10.21
C LYS A 309 -2.52 5.37 -9.49
N LYS A 310 -3.59 5.15 -10.27
CA LYS A 310 -4.91 4.77 -9.72
C LYS A 310 -4.82 3.34 -9.18
N ARG A 311 -5.08 3.17 -7.89
CA ARG A 311 -5.08 1.87 -7.21
C ARG A 311 -6.16 1.81 -6.16
N ASP A 312 -6.65 0.62 -5.92
CA ASP A 312 -7.46 0.32 -4.75
C ASP A 312 -6.54 0.22 -3.53
N ASN A 313 -7.12 0.54 -2.39
CA ASN A 313 -6.47 0.35 -1.11
C ASN A 313 -7.53 0.09 -0.05
N LEU A 314 -7.20 -0.77 0.90
CA LEU A 314 -8.14 -1.33 1.86
C LEU A 314 -8.90 -0.24 2.64
N ALA A 315 -8.17 0.71 3.23
CA ALA A 315 -8.75 1.75 4.07
C ALA A 315 -9.63 2.74 3.27
N LYS A 316 -9.24 3.09 2.05
CA LYS A 316 -10.08 3.90 1.15
C LYS A 316 -11.33 3.15 0.71
N THR A 317 -11.24 1.86 0.40
CA THR A 317 -12.43 1.07 0.05
C THR A 317 -13.43 1.05 1.22
N PHE A 318 -12.95 0.89 2.46
CA PHE A 318 -13.81 1.02 3.64
C PHE A 318 -14.45 2.41 3.78
N ARG A 319 -13.65 3.46 3.57
CA ARG A 319 -14.14 4.85 3.63
C ARG A 319 -15.19 5.14 2.55
N GLU A 320 -14.96 4.70 1.32
CA GLU A 320 -15.93 4.81 0.21
C GLU A 320 -17.19 3.97 0.45
N ALA A 321 -17.09 2.88 1.22
CA ALA A 321 -18.23 2.11 1.70
C ALA A 321 -18.93 2.74 2.93
N GLY A 322 -18.48 3.91 3.39
CA GLY A 322 -19.10 4.68 4.47
C GLY A 322 -18.63 4.32 5.89
N TYR A 323 -17.56 3.55 6.07
CA TYR A 323 -17.00 3.31 7.39
C TYR A 323 -16.20 4.54 7.88
N PHE A 324 -16.27 4.84 9.18
CA PHE A 324 -15.27 5.71 9.79
C PHE A 324 -13.93 4.98 9.85
N THR A 325 -12.89 5.53 9.26
CA THR A 325 -11.60 4.85 9.12
C THR A 325 -10.54 5.55 9.95
N GLN A 326 -9.89 4.81 10.85
CA GLN A 326 -8.81 5.36 11.68
C GLN A 326 -7.62 4.40 11.73
N THR A 327 -6.42 4.97 11.74
CA THR A 327 -5.20 4.26 12.11
C THR A 327 -4.70 4.75 13.48
N ILE A 328 -4.43 3.82 14.38
CA ILE A 328 -3.78 4.02 15.68
C ILE A 328 -2.52 3.17 15.62
N MET A 329 -1.37 3.82 15.54
CA MET A 329 -0.13 3.09 15.29
C MET A 329 1.10 3.80 15.82
N ASN A 330 2.21 3.09 15.87
CA ASN A 330 3.51 3.71 16.06
C ASN A 330 4.54 3.07 15.13
N ASN A 331 4.47 3.43 13.85
CA ASN A 331 5.41 2.94 12.88
C ASN A 331 5.85 4.06 11.93
N VAL A 332 7.11 4.46 12.08
CA VAL A 332 7.76 5.55 11.35
C VAL A 332 8.02 5.22 9.87
N PHE A 333 7.87 3.97 9.45
CA PHE A 333 8.04 3.58 8.06
C PHE A 333 6.74 3.60 7.27
N PHE A 334 5.59 3.82 7.90
CA PHE A 334 4.31 3.84 7.20
C PHE A 334 3.86 5.24 6.79
N LEU A 335 3.86 6.23 7.70
CA LEU A 335 3.48 7.62 7.36
C LEU A 335 4.66 8.60 7.32
N ASP A 336 5.69 8.33 8.10
CA ASP A 336 6.71 9.31 8.48
C ASP A 336 7.86 9.38 7.46
N TYR A 337 8.77 8.40 7.47
CA TYR A 337 9.90 8.36 6.53
C TYR A 337 9.46 8.23 5.07
N THR A 338 8.34 7.55 4.86
CA THR A 338 7.78 7.34 3.54
C THR A 338 7.07 8.57 3.02
N THR A 339 6.34 9.32 3.86
CA THR A 339 5.43 10.41 3.43
C THR A 339 4.47 10.02 2.27
N VAL A 340 4.35 8.71 2.01
CA VAL A 340 3.36 8.07 1.13
C VAL A 340 2.47 7.28 2.07
N GLY A 341 1.16 7.43 1.97
CA GLY A 341 0.24 6.88 2.98
C GLY A 341 -0.78 7.89 3.53
N LEU A 342 -0.64 9.18 3.18
CA LEU A 342 -1.58 10.22 3.63
C LEU A 342 -2.98 10.03 3.02
N ASP A 343 -3.05 9.43 1.84
CA ASP A 343 -4.25 9.21 1.01
C ASP A 343 -4.81 7.78 1.09
N LEU A 344 -4.33 6.95 2.01
CA LEU A 344 -4.85 5.59 2.24
C LEU A 344 -6.31 5.57 2.69
N GLY A 345 -6.98 6.72 2.75
CA GLY A 345 -8.39 6.79 3.06
C GLY A 345 -8.71 6.69 4.55
N PHE A 346 -7.74 6.96 5.44
CA PHE A 346 -8.00 7.18 6.85
C PHE A 346 -8.56 8.59 7.09
N HIS A 347 -9.67 8.71 7.82
CA HIS A 347 -10.16 9.99 8.33
C HIS A 347 -9.21 10.56 9.37
N ASN A 348 -8.69 9.69 10.24
CA ASN A 348 -7.82 10.07 11.33
C ASN A 348 -6.60 9.14 11.44
N SER A 349 -5.46 9.70 11.82
CA SER A 349 -4.23 8.96 12.07
C SER A 349 -3.65 9.42 13.40
N PHE A 350 -3.56 8.50 14.36
CA PHE A 350 -2.94 8.74 15.66
C PHE A 350 -1.60 8.02 15.72
N GLN A 351 -0.57 8.76 16.14
CA GLN A 351 0.76 8.21 16.36
C GLN A 351 1.38 8.71 17.66
N VAL A 352 2.08 7.80 18.36
CA VAL A 352 2.77 8.11 19.61
C VAL A 352 4.09 8.84 19.35
N GLY A 353 4.91 8.32 18.43
CA GLY A 353 6.21 8.90 18.06
C GLY A 353 7.34 8.54 19.03
N MET A 354 7.24 7.40 19.73
CA MET A 354 8.26 6.90 20.66
C MET A 354 8.53 5.42 20.43
N ASP A 355 9.79 4.98 20.37
CA ASP A 355 10.11 3.63 19.90
C ASP A 355 9.87 2.48 20.93
N ILE A 356 9.75 2.77 22.24
CA ILE A 356 9.83 1.73 23.31
C ILE A 356 8.70 1.84 24.35
N VAL A 357 7.90 2.91 24.35
CA VAL A 357 6.85 3.18 25.37
C VAL A 357 5.55 3.62 24.70
N ASP A 358 5.11 2.84 23.73
CA ASP A 358 4.00 3.17 22.84
C ASP A 358 2.82 2.21 22.97
N THR A 359 3.06 0.90 23.13
CA THR A 359 2.02 -0.14 23.13
C THR A 359 0.88 0.18 24.11
N GLU A 360 1.15 0.52 25.37
CA GLU A 360 0.10 0.90 26.31
C GLU A 360 -0.68 2.15 25.87
N VAL A 361 0.02 3.17 25.32
CA VAL A 361 -0.61 4.42 24.85
C VAL A 361 -1.51 4.15 23.64
N LEU A 362 -1.03 3.32 22.70
CA LEU A 362 -1.79 2.87 21.54
C LEU A 362 -3.02 2.07 21.96
N THR A 363 -2.86 1.11 22.88
CA THR A 363 -3.95 0.29 23.42
C THR A 363 -4.99 1.15 24.13
N ASN A 364 -4.56 2.11 24.97
CA ASN A 364 -5.46 3.07 25.61
C ASN A 364 -6.26 3.86 24.59
N LYS A 365 -5.62 4.29 23.50
CA LYS A 365 -6.28 5.01 22.42
C LYS A 365 -7.27 4.13 21.65
N ALA A 366 -6.92 2.87 21.39
CA ALA A 366 -7.79 1.91 20.72
C ALA A 366 -9.02 1.58 21.59
N VAL A 367 -8.84 1.36 22.89
CA VAL A 367 -9.93 1.15 23.86
C VAL A 367 -10.86 2.37 23.93
N GLN A 368 -10.31 3.58 23.97
CA GLN A 368 -11.10 4.82 23.90
C GLN A 368 -11.91 4.87 22.60
N PHE A 369 -11.26 4.59 21.48
CA PHE A 369 -11.87 4.65 20.15
C PHE A 369 -13.06 3.67 20.02
N VAL A 370 -12.88 2.39 20.33
CA VAL A 370 -13.97 1.40 20.20
C VAL A 370 -15.13 1.70 21.14
N THR A 371 -14.85 2.34 22.28
CA THR A 371 -15.88 2.80 23.22
C THR A 371 -16.70 3.98 22.66
N GLU A 372 -16.03 4.96 22.06
CA GLU A 372 -16.68 6.13 21.46
C GLU A 372 -17.50 5.77 20.22
N TYR A 373 -16.99 4.86 19.39
CA TYR A 373 -17.59 4.46 18.12
C TYR A 373 -18.42 3.18 18.19
N LYS A 374 -18.74 2.67 19.40
CA LYS A 374 -19.44 1.38 19.58
C LYS A 374 -20.75 1.20 18.78
N ASN A 375 -21.44 2.30 18.48
CA ASN A 375 -22.71 2.31 17.76
C ASN A 375 -22.58 2.79 16.30
N LYS A 376 -21.35 3.06 15.84
CA LYS A 376 -21.06 3.63 14.51
C LYS A 376 -20.22 2.63 13.71
N PRO A 377 -20.41 2.55 12.39
CA PRO A 377 -19.58 1.67 11.60
C PRO A 377 -18.15 2.20 11.48
N TYR A 378 -17.15 1.34 11.72
CA TYR A 378 -15.75 1.75 11.65
C TYR A 378 -14.80 0.67 11.13
N PHE A 379 -13.72 1.12 10.51
CA PHE A 379 -12.51 0.34 10.22
C PHE A 379 -11.37 0.92 11.06
N LEU A 380 -10.83 0.10 11.96
CA LEU A 380 -9.68 0.44 12.78
C LEU A 380 -8.46 -0.35 12.31
N HIS A 381 -7.41 0.36 11.89
CA HIS A 381 -6.08 -0.21 11.79
C HIS A 381 -5.34 0.06 13.12
N PHE A 382 -5.05 -1.00 13.86
CA PHE A 382 -4.35 -0.97 15.14
C PHE A 382 -3.00 -1.65 14.98
N ASN A 383 -1.93 -0.86 14.90
CA ASN A 383 -0.59 -1.36 14.63
C ASN A 383 0.33 -1.13 15.83
N LEU A 384 0.80 -2.20 16.44
CA LEU A 384 1.66 -2.20 17.62
C LEU A 384 3.12 -2.33 17.18
N ASN A 385 3.99 -1.45 17.69
CA ASN A 385 5.43 -1.56 17.44
C ASN A 385 6.05 -2.72 18.20
N THR A 386 5.50 -3.12 19.35
CA THR A 386 5.94 -4.33 20.05
C THR A 386 5.57 -5.57 19.21
N PRO A 387 6.46 -6.57 19.04
CA PRO A 387 7.77 -6.75 19.68
C PRO A 387 9.01 -6.24 18.91
N HIS A 388 8.95 -5.25 18.01
CA HIS A 388 10.14 -4.71 17.30
C HIS A 388 11.29 -4.32 18.26
N ALA A 389 12.54 -4.46 17.82
CA ALA A 389 13.73 -4.08 18.60
C ALA A 389 13.72 -2.57 18.97
N SER A 390 14.17 -2.11 20.15
CA SER A 390 15.00 -2.76 21.17
C SER A 390 14.18 -3.36 22.32
N TYR A 391 13.96 -4.68 22.28
CA TYR A 391 13.09 -5.42 23.23
C TYR A 391 13.34 -5.02 24.69
N SER A 392 12.35 -4.39 25.32
CA SER A 392 12.34 -3.88 26.69
C SER A 392 11.01 -4.20 27.37
N PRO A 393 10.64 -5.49 27.48
CA PRO A 393 9.34 -5.89 27.99
C PRO A 393 9.14 -5.47 29.46
N PRO A 394 7.90 -5.16 29.87
CA PRO A 394 7.59 -4.88 31.27
C PRO A 394 8.05 -6.02 32.20
N PRO A 395 8.58 -5.71 33.40
CA PRO A 395 9.06 -6.73 34.33
C PRO A 395 8.01 -7.77 34.71
N GLU A 396 6.74 -7.38 34.79
CA GLU A 396 5.63 -8.28 35.10
C GLU A 396 5.37 -9.30 33.99
N ASP A 397 5.45 -8.91 32.72
CA ASP A 397 5.28 -9.81 31.58
C ASP A 397 6.46 -10.78 31.49
N MET A 398 7.68 -10.29 31.73
CA MET A 398 8.86 -11.17 31.82
C MET A 398 8.77 -12.16 32.97
N ALA A 399 8.18 -11.78 34.10
CA ALA A 399 7.98 -12.69 35.23
C ALA A 399 7.01 -13.83 34.85
N VAL A 400 5.93 -13.51 34.12
CA VAL A 400 5.00 -14.52 33.61
C VAL A 400 5.69 -15.44 32.61
N VAL A 401 6.41 -14.91 31.62
CA VAL A 401 7.14 -15.73 30.62
C VAL A 401 8.13 -16.69 31.28
N ARG A 402 8.88 -16.24 32.29
CA ARG A 402 9.81 -17.11 33.05
C ARG A 402 9.10 -18.23 33.83
N SER A 403 7.81 -18.06 34.14
CA SER A 403 7.00 -19.11 34.76
C SER A 403 6.38 -20.07 33.74
N LEU A 404 6.10 -19.60 32.52
CA LEU A 404 5.52 -20.39 31.43
C LEU A 404 6.56 -21.25 30.70
N VAL A 405 7.78 -20.74 30.53
CA VAL A 405 8.88 -21.42 29.83
C VAL A 405 9.79 -22.09 30.86
N PRO A 406 9.98 -23.42 30.82
CA PRO A 406 10.90 -24.13 31.70
C PRO A 406 12.30 -23.50 31.70
N SER A 407 12.93 -23.37 32.87
CA SER A 407 14.19 -22.64 33.00
C SER A 407 15.31 -23.21 32.12
N ASP A 408 15.36 -24.52 31.94
CA ASP A 408 16.33 -25.21 31.08
C ASP A 408 16.10 -24.98 29.58
N VAL A 409 14.92 -24.50 29.18
CA VAL A 409 14.59 -24.02 27.83
C VAL A 409 14.82 -22.52 27.73
N PHE A 410 14.28 -21.74 28.66
CA PHE A 410 14.33 -20.28 28.64
C PHE A 410 15.77 -19.74 28.58
N TYR A 411 16.68 -20.31 29.38
CA TYR A 411 18.08 -19.88 29.41
C TYR A 411 18.94 -20.42 28.26
N LYS A 412 18.40 -21.28 27.38
CA LYS A 412 19.05 -21.65 26.11
C LYS A 412 18.86 -20.59 25.03
N TYR A 413 17.76 -19.85 25.09
CA TYR A 413 17.57 -18.70 24.21
C TYR A 413 18.59 -17.61 24.54
N GLU A 414 19.10 -16.94 23.51
CA GLU A 414 19.91 -15.75 23.73
C GLU A 414 19.07 -14.60 24.27
N SER A 415 19.75 -13.68 24.96
CA SER A 415 19.08 -12.61 25.71
C SER A 415 18.08 -11.80 24.88
N PRO A 416 18.32 -11.47 23.59
CA PRO A 416 17.31 -10.80 22.75
C PRO A 416 16.04 -11.62 22.55
N VAL A 417 16.16 -12.93 22.30
CA VAL A 417 15.00 -13.83 22.12
C VAL A 417 14.22 -13.98 23.43
N GLN A 418 14.92 -14.06 24.58
CA GLN A 418 14.26 -14.05 25.89
C GLN A 418 13.40 -12.80 26.11
N ARG A 419 13.90 -11.62 25.70
CA ARG A 419 13.16 -10.36 25.81
C ARG A 419 12.03 -10.28 24.79
N TYR A 420 12.24 -10.78 23.58
CA TYR A 420 11.19 -10.89 22.56
C TYR A 420 9.99 -11.70 23.06
N LEU A 421 10.22 -12.82 23.76
CA LEU A 421 9.12 -13.59 24.39
C LEU A 421 8.31 -12.76 25.39
N GLY A 422 8.98 -11.92 26.18
CA GLY A 422 8.31 -10.96 27.08
C GLY A 422 7.47 -9.94 26.34
N GLU A 423 8.00 -9.42 25.23
CA GLU A 423 7.32 -8.43 24.39
C GLU A 423 6.10 -9.03 23.69
N MET A 424 6.20 -10.29 23.25
CA MET A 424 5.06 -11.05 22.72
C MET A 424 3.95 -11.19 23.76
N HIS A 425 4.29 -11.53 25.01
CA HIS A 425 3.31 -11.63 26.09
C HIS A 425 2.71 -10.28 26.46
N TYR A 426 3.51 -9.22 26.52
CA TYR A 426 3.04 -7.86 26.74
C TYR A 426 2.05 -7.42 25.65
N THR A 427 2.38 -7.69 24.38
CA THR A 427 1.51 -7.43 23.23
C THR A 427 0.18 -8.18 23.35
N ASP A 428 0.23 -9.48 23.68
CA ASP A 428 -0.96 -10.32 23.85
C ASP A 428 -1.87 -9.81 24.99
N ARG A 429 -1.28 -9.43 26.13
CA ARG A 429 -1.99 -8.81 27.26
C ARG A 429 -2.73 -7.54 26.83
N ASP A 430 -2.07 -6.68 26.07
CA ASP A 430 -2.64 -5.39 25.65
C ASP A 430 -3.71 -5.55 24.56
N ILE A 431 -3.54 -6.48 23.62
CA ILE A 431 -4.62 -6.92 22.72
C ILE A 431 -5.79 -7.47 23.55
N GLY A 432 -5.54 -8.24 24.61
CA GLY A 432 -6.54 -8.72 25.55
C GLY A 432 -7.41 -7.61 26.14
N ARG A 433 -6.82 -6.47 26.49
CA ARG A 433 -7.57 -5.31 27.00
C ARG A 433 -8.55 -4.74 25.97
N LEU A 434 -8.16 -4.70 24.70
CA LEU A 434 -9.04 -4.30 23.60
C LEU A 434 -10.18 -5.31 23.42
N ILE A 435 -9.85 -6.60 23.36
CA ILE A 435 -10.83 -7.68 23.21
C ILE A 435 -11.83 -7.71 24.38
N ASP A 436 -11.35 -7.57 25.62
CA ASP A 436 -12.19 -7.51 26.82
C ASP A 436 -13.15 -6.32 26.79
N THR A 437 -12.68 -5.17 26.29
CA THR A 437 -13.53 -3.99 26.11
C THR A 437 -14.68 -4.29 25.14
N LEU A 438 -14.38 -4.89 23.98
CA LEU A 438 -15.41 -5.28 23.00
C LEU A 438 -16.39 -6.31 23.56
N LYS A 439 -15.91 -7.28 24.34
CA LYS A 439 -16.76 -8.29 25.00
C LYS A 439 -17.67 -7.65 26.05
N LYS A 440 -17.13 -6.79 26.92
CA LYS A 440 -17.91 -6.05 27.94
C LYS A 440 -18.98 -5.15 27.34
N GLN A 441 -18.73 -4.59 26.15
CA GLN A 441 -19.67 -3.74 25.43
C GLN A 441 -20.67 -4.52 24.57
N GLY A 442 -20.49 -5.84 24.41
CA GLY A 442 -21.34 -6.70 23.58
C GLY A 442 -21.12 -6.52 22.08
N THR A 443 -20.03 -5.87 21.64
CA THR A 443 -19.72 -5.60 20.22
C THR A 443 -18.76 -6.62 19.61
N TYR A 444 -18.09 -7.44 20.43
CA TYR A 444 -17.15 -8.48 19.96
C TYR A 444 -17.76 -9.39 18.89
N ASP A 445 -18.98 -9.88 19.13
CA ASP A 445 -19.69 -10.80 18.25
C ASP A 445 -20.06 -10.18 16.89
N GLU A 446 -20.20 -8.86 16.81
CA GLU A 446 -20.58 -8.12 15.60
C GLU A 446 -19.37 -7.52 14.86
N THR A 447 -18.17 -7.71 15.40
CA THR A 447 -16.91 -7.15 14.90
C THR A 447 -16.10 -8.22 14.17
N MET A 448 -15.61 -7.89 12.97
CA MET A 448 -14.57 -8.67 12.29
C MET A 448 -13.20 -8.24 12.84
N ILE A 449 -12.39 -9.18 13.31
CA ILE A 449 -11.06 -8.90 13.86
C ILE A 449 -10.04 -9.72 13.10
N ILE A 450 -9.04 -9.04 12.54
CA ILE A 450 -7.94 -9.64 11.81
C ILE A 450 -6.67 -9.45 12.63
N VAL A 451 -5.88 -10.50 12.78
CA VAL A 451 -4.55 -10.44 13.41
C VAL A 451 -3.52 -10.89 12.41
N THR A 452 -2.45 -10.11 12.25
CA THR A 452 -1.28 -10.46 11.45
C THR A 452 -0.01 -9.81 11.99
N GLY A 453 1.15 -10.28 11.54
CA GLY A 453 2.38 -9.50 11.54
C GLY A 453 2.56 -8.73 10.23
N ASP A 454 3.41 -7.69 10.22
CA ASP A 454 3.89 -7.09 8.98
C ASP A 454 5.10 -7.86 8.43
N HIS A 455 6.01 -8.30 9.29
CA HIS A 455 7.13 -9.21 9.01
C HIS A 455 7.54 -9.94 10.29
N GLY A 456 8.58 -10.76 10.22
CA GLY A 456 9.18 -11.45 11.36
C GLY A 456 10.53 -10.84 11.76
N GLU A 457 11.38 -11.64 12.40
CA GLU A 457 12.64 -11.21 12.99
C GLU A 457 13.66 -12.36 12.96
N LEU A 458 14.92 -12.07 12.63
CA LEU A 458 15.97 -13.09 12.63
C LEU A 458 16.47 -13.40 14.04
N PHE A 459 16.43 -14.67 14.43
CA PHE A 459 16.94 -15.14 15.73
C PHE A 459 17.96 -16.28 15.61
N SER A 460 17.88 -17.10 14.55
CA SER A 460 18.76 -18.24 14.35
C SER A 460 20.20 -17.83 14.02
N ALA A 461 21.14 -18.43 14.73
CA ALA A 461 22.57 -18.28 14.45
C ALA A 461 22.97 -18.86 13.08
N HIS A 462 22.17 -19.77 12.50
CA HIS A 462 22.42 -20.31 11.16
C HIS A 462 22.15 -19.28 10.05
N HIS A 463 21.27 -18.32 10.33
CA HIS A 463 20.88 -17.25 9.43
C HIS A 463 21.60 -15.92 9.73
N ASP A 464 22.66 -15.97 10.56
CA ASP A 464 23.50 -14.82 10.88
C ASP A 464 24.25 -14.37 9.62
N TYR A 465 23.61 -13.48 8.87
CA TYR A 465 24.18 -12.83 7.71
C TYR A 465 23.98 -11.33 7.87
N SER A 466 25.09 -10.63 8.10
CA SER A 466 25.11 -9.17 8.19
C SER A 466 25.50 -8.57 6.85
N TYR A 467 24.70 -7.61 6.41
CA TYR A 467 25.02 -6.78 5.26
C TYR A 467 25.70 -5.51 5.71
N HIS A 468 26.28 -4.81 4.75
CA HIS A 468 27.15 -3.67 4.97
C HIS A 468 26.49 -2.42 5.59
N PHE A 469 25.36 -2.48 6.31
CA PHE A 469 24.71 -1.28 6.88
C PHE A 469 23.81 -1.46 8.14
N ILE A 470 23.69 -0.35 8.89
CA ILE A 470 22.80 -0.01 10.04
C ILE A 470 23.04 -0.71 11.38
N MET A 471 23.00 -2.04 11.47
CA MET A 471 23.11 -2.74 12.76
C MET A 471 24.10 -3.90 12.68
N GLN A 472 25.09 -3.92 13.58
CA GLN A 472 26.06 -5.01 13.72
C GLN A 472 25.50 -6.12 14.63
N THR A 473 24.27 -6.53 14.40
CA THR A 473 23.61 -7.60 15.17
C THR A 473 22.96 -8.57 14.20
N ARG A 474 23.04 -9.86 14.53
CA ARG A 474 22.31 -10.92 13.83
C ARG A 474 20.80 -10.83 14.03
N PHE A 475 20.39 -10.14 15.10
CA PHE A 475 19.00 -9.86 15.45
C PHE A 475 18.56 -8.60 14.69
N GLY A 476 17.71 -8.79 13.69
CA GLY A 476 17.23 -7.73 12.82
C GLY A 476 16.44 -8.27 11.62
N HIS A 477 15.99 -7.34 10.79
CA HIS A 477 15.15 -7.60 9.62
C HIS A 477 15.34 -6.52 8.54
N GLY A 478 14.71 -6.77 7.39
CA GLY A 478 14.75 -6.02 6.14
C GLY A 478 15.87 -6.39 5.19
N GLU A 479 16.76 -7.33 5.53
CA GLU A 479 17.93 -7.67 4.72
C GLU A 479 17.97 -9.12 4.23
N THR A 480 17.23 -10.05 4.84
CA THR A 480 17.14 -11.44 4.36
C THR A 480 15.71 -11.78 3.98
N HIS A 481 15.48 -13.01 3.52
CA HIS A 481 14.12 -13.46 3.21
C HIS A 481 13.78 -14.76 3.92
N TYR A 482 14.56 -15.19 4.92
CA TYR A 482 14.31 -16.45 5.65
C TYR A 482 12.90 -16.49 6.23
N ASP A 483 12.34 -17.68 6.42
CA ASP A 483 10.97 -17.83 6.93
C ASP A 483 10.82 -17.13 8.28
N GLU A 484 11.89 -17.06 9.09
CA GLU A 484 11.95 -16.25 10.31
C GLU A 484 11.57 -14.77 10.11
N GLU A 485 11.83 -14.20 8.94
CA GLU A 485 11.63 -12.79 8.61
C GLU A 485 10.32 -12.54 7.83
N ILE A 486 9.73 -13.55 7.20
CA ILE A 486 8.54 -13.38 6.35
C ILE A 486 7.34 -14.24 6.76
N ASN A 487 7.48 -15.24 7.63
CA ASN A 487 6.39 -16.10 8.09
C ASN A 487 5.72 -15.51 9.34
N VAL A 488 4.52 -14.98 9.13
CA VAL A 488 3.78 -14.18 10.11
C VAL A 488 2.48 -14.89 10.51
N PRO A 489 1.89 -14.62 11.69
CA PRO A 489 0.55 -15.11 12.01
C PRO A 489 -0.48 -14.50 11.05
N TYR A 490 -1.57 -15.19 10.76
CA TYR A 490 -2.73 -14.62 10.05
C TYR A 490 -4.01 -15.39 10.36
N PHE A 491 -4.96 -14.72 11.01
CA PHE A 491 -6.29 -15.28 11.24
C PHE A 491 -7.36 -14.19 11.33
N ILE A 492 -8.60 -14.56 10.99
CA ILE A 492 -9.76 -13.67 10.91
C ILE A 492 -10.88 -14.21 11.78
N LYS A 493 -11.17 -13.51 12.88
CA LYS A 493 -12.40 -13.70 13.65
C LYS A 493 -13.54 -13.04 12.90
N LEU A 494 -14.48 -13.85 12.41
CA LEU A 494 -15.66 -13.36 11.70
C LEU A 494 -16.75 -12.90 12.68
N PRO A 495 -17.60 -11.94 12.29
CA PRO A 495 -18.81 -11.60 13.04
C PRO A 495 -19.82 -12.76 12.97
N LYS A 496 -20.64 -12.95 14.00
CA LYS A 496 -21.66 -14.01 14.07
C LYS A 496 -22.64 -13.98 12.90
N SER A 497 -22.95 -12.79 12.37
CA SER A 497 -23.81 -12.60 11.19
C SER A 497 -23.25 -13.25 9.93
N ILE A 498 -21.93 -13.24 9.75
CA ILE A 498 -21.26 -13.91 8.62
C ILE A 498 -21.07 -15.39 8.94
N GLN A 499 -20.60 -15.73 10.15
CA GLN A 499 -20.40 -17.13 10.57
C GLN A 499 -21.67 -17.98 10.39
N GLY A 500 -22.83 -17.48 10.81
CA GLY A 500 -24.11 -18.18 10.65
C GLY A 500 -24.59 -18.35 9.21
N SER A 501 -23.95 -17.67 8.25
CA SER A 501 -24.26 -17.74 6.82
C SER A 501 -23.28 -18.58 6.01
N LEU A 502 -22.24 -19.14 6.65
CA LEU A 502 -21.25 -19.97 5.96
C LEU A 502 -21.90 -21.31 5.58
N GLY A 503 -21.92 -21.62 4.28
CA GLY A 503 -22.60 -22.80 3.72
C GLY A 503 -21.69 -23.79 3.00
N SER A 504 -20.36 -23.59 3.00
CA SER A 504 -19.42 -24.47 2.32
C SER A 504 -19.19 -25.79 3.08
N GLU A 505 -18.75 -26.84 2.39
CA GLU A 505 -18.26 -28.08 3.04
C GLU A 505 -17.13 -27.81 4.04
N LEU A 506 -16.28 -26.79 3.83
CA LEU A 506 -15.25 -26.38 4.79
C LEU A 506 -15.86 -25.89 6.10
N ALA A 507 -16.93 -25.10 6.04
CA ALA A 507 -17.68 -24.64 7.22
C ALA A 507 -18.51 -25.77 7.85
N GLY A 508 -19.06 -26.68 7.03
CA GLY A 508 -19.80 -27.86 7.48
C GLY A 508 -18.91 -28.89 8.19
N ASN A 509 -17.72 -29.17 7.66
CA ASN A 509 -16.73 -30.07 8.27
C ASN A 509 -16.13 -29.51 9.55
N ALA A 510 -16.20 -28.18 9.73
CA ALA A 510 -15.77 -27.54 10.95
C ALA A 510 -16.65 -27.94 12.14
N ASN A 511 -17.98 -28.17 12.01
CA ASN A 511 -18.84 -28.65 13.11
C ASN A 511 -18.62 -27.91 14.45
N GLY A 512 -18.39 -26.59 14.42
CA GLY A 512 -18.02 -25.79 15.61
C GLY A 512 -16.51 -25.74 15.93
N ARG A 513 -15.65 -26.20 15.02
CA ARG A 513 -14.18 -26.09 15.06
C ARG A 513 -13.70 -24.91 14.19
N GLN A 514 -12.43 -24.54 14.38
CA GLN A 514 -11.69 -23.55 13.60
C GLN A 514 -11.72 -23.87 12.09
N ILE A 515 -12.03 -22.90 11.22
CA ILE A 515 -11.90 -23.05 9.77
C ILE A 515 -10.42 -22.89 9.42
N ARG A 516 -9.82 -23.85 8.70
CA ARG A 516 -8.39 -23.82 8.36
C ARG A 516 -8.18 -23.70 6.86
N ILE A 517 -7.29 -22.79 6.47
CA ILE A 517 -6.82 -22.62 5.10
C ILE A 517 -5.45 -23.27 5.01
N PRO A 518 -5.35 -24.44 4.36
CA PRO A 518 -4.13 -25.23 4.34
C PRO A 518 -3.11 -24.68 3.34
N GLY A 519 -1.85 -25.03 3.57
CA GLY A 519 -0.75 -24.64 2.69
C GLY A 519 -0.32 -23.18 2.87
N GLN A 520 0.46 -22.69 1.91
CA GLN A 520 0.97 -21.32 1.95
C GLN A 520 -0.05 -20.28 1.44
N SER A 521 -0.05 -19.11 2.07
CA SER A 521 -0.90 -17.97 1.68
C SER A 521 -0.14 -16.65 1.78
N SER A 522 -0.40 -15.72 0.86
CA SER A 522 0.23 -14.39 0.87
C SER A 522 -0.60 -13.37 1.65
N LEU A 523 0.06 -12.41 2.32
CA LEU A 523 -0.63 -11.23 2.85
C LEU A 523 -1.19 -10.30 1.77
N LEU A 524 -0.82 -10.46 0.48
CA LEU A 524 -1.58 -9.82 -0.60
C LEU A 524 -3.05 -10.23 -0.57
N SER A 525 -3.36 -11.46 -0.16
CA SER A 525 -4.72 -12.00 -0.10
C SER A 525 -5.56 -11.39 1.03
N LEU A 526 -4.95 -10.63 1.94
CA LEU A 526 -5.62 -10.03 3.11
C LEU A 526 -6.74 -9.06 2.72
N ALA A 527 -6.42 -8.03 1.94
CA ALA A 527 -7.40 -7.03 1.51
C ALA A 527 -8.57 -7.63 0.70
N PRO A 528 -8.33 -8.42 -0.38
CA PRO A 528 -9.43 -8.99 -1.14
C PRO A 528 -10.28 -9.97 -0.33
N THR A 529 -9.68 -10.75 0.58
CA THR A 529 -10.43 -11.67 1.46
C THR A 529 -11.32 -10.93 2.45
N ILE A 530 -10.80 -9.89 3.12
CA ILE A 530 -11.60 -9.06 4.05
C ILE A 530 -12.77 -8.43 3.29
N LEU A 531 -12.50 -7.78 2.16
CA LEU A 531 -13.53 -7.09 1.37
C LEU A 531 -14.54 -8.08 0.77
N GLY A 532 -14.11 -9.27 0.36
CA GLY A 532 -14.98 -10.33 -0.16
C GLY A 532 -15.96 -10.87 0.89
N PHE A 533 -15.53 -11.04 2.15
CA PHE A 533 -16.44 -11.41 3.23
C PHE A 533 -17.55 -10.38 3.48
N LEU A 534 -17.28 -9.12 3.15
CA LEU A 534 -18.17 -7.99 3.35
C LEU A 534 -18.98 -7.64 2.11
N ASP A 535 -18.78 -8.33 1.00
CA ASP A 535 -19.31 -7.97 -0.32
C ASP A 535 -18.94 -6.51 -0.73
N LEU A 536 -17.75 -6.06 -0.33
CA LEU A 536 -17.17 -4.74 -0.62
C LEU A 536 -16.05 -4.77 -1.66
N LEU A 537 -15.74 -5.95 -2.21
CA LEU A 537 -14.71 -6.09 -3.23
C LEU A 537 -15.14 -5.39 -4.53
N PRO A 538 -14.37 -4.41 -5.06
CA PRO A 538 -14.74 -3.73 -6.30
C PRO A 538 -14.81 -4.70 -7.49
N LYS A 539 -15.80 -4.53 -8.38
CA LYS A 539 -15.95 -5.39 -9.57
C LYS A 539 -14.73 -5.40 -10.49
N GLU A 540 -14.11 -4.23 -10.66
CA GLU A 540 -12.88 -4.04 -11.43
C GLU A 540 -11.74 -3.66 -10.46
N SER A 541 -11.41 -4.57 -9.54
CA SER A 541 -10.35 -4.30 -8.56
C SER A 541 -8.95 -4.50 -9.12
N THR A 542 -8.02 -3.73 -8.59
CA THR A 542 -6.57 -3.81 -8.81
C THR A 542 -5.88 -4.75 -7.82
N TYR A 543 -6.61 -5.34 -6.87
CA TYR A 543 -6.08 -6.27 -5.89
C TYR A 543 -5.60 -7.56 -6.57
N ARG A 544 -4.36 -8.01 -6.29
CA ARG A 544 -3.75 -9.19 -6.92
C ARG A 544 -3.82 -10.47 -6.10
N GLY A 545 -4.02 -10.34 -4.80
CA GLY A 545 -4.14 -11.48 -3.89
C GLY A 545 -5.41 -12.29 -4.11
N VAL A 546 -5.44 -13.47 -3.52
CA VAL A 546 -6.59 -14.37 -3.58
C VAL A 546 -7.69 -13.88 -2.65
N ASP A 547 -8.94 -13.86 -3.13
CA ASP A 547 -10.12 -13.72 -2.28
C ASP A 547 -10.53 -15.10 -1.74
N TYR A 548 -10.13 -15.42 -0.51
CA TYR A 548 -10.51 -16.67 0.15
C TYR A 548 -11.97 -16.67 0.64
N SER A 549 -12.65 -15.52 0.68
CA SER A 549 -14.03 -15.48 1.18
C SER A 549 -14.97 -16.31 0.31
N SER A 550 -14.74 -16.35 -1.01
CA SER A 550 -15.54 -17.11 -1.96
C SER A 550 -15.45 -18.62 -1.69
N CYS A 551 -14.25 -19.16 -1.45
CA CYS A 551 -14.12 -20.58 -1.15
C CYS A 551 -14.67 -20.94 0.23
N ILE A 552 -14.50 -20.05 1.21
CA ILE A 552 -14.99 -20.26 2.57
C ILE A 552 -16.54 -20.18 2.63
N ARG A 553 -17.17 -19.31 1.83
CA ARG A 553 -18.63 -19.14 1.81
C ARG A 553 -19.34 -20.13 0.89
N ILE A 554 -18.78 -20.40 -0.29
CA ILE A 554 -19.51 -21.00 -1.42
C ILE A 554 -18.88 -22.32 -1.86
N THR A 555 -17.63 -22.31 -2.33
CA THR A 555 -17.12 -23.42 -3.16
C THR A 555 -16.55 -24.59 -2.36
N GLY A 556 -16.04 -24.34 -1.14
CA GLY A 556 -15.32 -25.35 -0.35
C GLY A 556 -13.91 -25.69 -0.86
N ILE A 557 -13.51 -25.17 -2.03
CA ILE A 557 -12.19 -25.42 -2.63
C ILE A 557 -11.46 -24.09 -2.76
N CYS A 558 -10.43 -23.91 -1.93
CA CYS A 558 -9.65 -22.68 -1.94
C CYS A 558 -8.53 -22.72 -2.98
N PRO A 559 -8.29 -21.60 -3.70
CA PRO A 559 -7.16 -21.48 -4.60
C PRO A 559 -5.84 -21.69 -3.85
N LYS A 560 -4.87 -22.32 -4.51
CA LYS A 560 -3.52 -22.47 -3.98
C LYS A 560 -2.63 -21.35 -4.50
N GLU A 561 -1.91 -20.70 -3.60
CA GLU A 561 -0.87 -19.75 -3.96
C GLU A 561 0.45 -20.50 -4.13
N ASN A 562 0.81 -20.86 -5.37
CA ASN A 562 1.99 -21.69 -5.63
C ASN A 562 3.33 -20.96 -5.39
N PHE A 563 3.31 -19.63 -5.48
CA PHE A 563 4.49 -18.79 -5.33
C PHE A 563 4.19 -17.63 -4.39
N ILE A 564 5.04 -17.44 -3.40
CA ILE A 564 5.07 -16.25 -2.56
C ILE A 564 6.32 -15.46 -2.94
N TYR A 565 6.11 -14.30 -3.54
CA TYR A 565 7.18 -13.35 -3.81
C TYR A 565 7.33 -12.35 -2.67
N THR A 566 8.57 -12.09 -2.27
CA THR A 566 8.93 -11.11 -1.24
C THR A 566 10.02 -10.17 -1.75
N GLU A 567 9.95 -8.91 -1.33
CA GLU A 567 10.97 -7.90 -1.65
C GLU A 567 11.45 -7.14 -0.42
N GLY A 568 12.70 -6.71 -0.49
CA GLY A 568 13.38 -6.12 0.65
C GLY A 568 14.51 -5.19 0.27
N ARG A 569 15.38 -4.89 1.24
CA ARG A 569 16.59 -4.13 0.95
C ARG A 569 17.50 -4.98 0.07
N MET A 570 17.69 -4.50 -1.15
CA MET A 570 18.68 -5.00 -2.12
C MET A 570 18.55 -6.47 -2.53
N SER A 571 17.40 -7.09 -2.24
CA SER A 571 17.16 -8.52 -2.43
C SER A 571 15.68 -8.81 -2.62
N GLU A 572 15.40 -9.98 -3.16
CA GLU A 572 14.05 -10.51 -3.35
C GLU A 572 14.07 -12.04 -3.32
N SER A 573 12.92 -12.64 -3.05
CA SER A 573 12.79 -14.08 -3.01
C SER A 573 11.51 -14.58 -3.63
N VAL A 574 11.54 -15.86 -4.01
CA VAL A 574 10.35 -16.67 -4.30
C VAL A 574 10.39 -17.88 -3.41
N ARG A 575 9.29 -18.08 -2.69
CA ARG A 575 9.02 -19.26 -1.88
C ARG A 575 7.89 -20.09 -2.48
N THR A 576 8.10 -21.40 -2.55
CA THR A 576 7.08 -22.41 -2.84
C THR A 576 6.97 -23.37 -1.67
N GLU A 577 6.04 -24.32 -1.72
CA GLU A 577 5.98 -25.40 -0.72
C GLU A 577 7.22 -26.33 -0.77
N ASN A 578 7.94 -26.37 -1.90
CA ASN A 578 9.03 -27.33 -2.13
C ASN A 578 10.43 -26.70 -2.02
N TYR A 579 10.58 -25.44 -2.40
CA TYR A 579 11.87 -24.77 -2.43
C TYR A 579 11.73 -23.27 -2.18
N LYS A 580 12.84 -22.67 -1.78
CA LYS A 580 12.99 -21.22 -1.69
C LYS A 580 14.21 -20.76 -2.46
N TYR A 581 14.03 -19.70 -3.23
CA TYR A 581 15.08 -19.07 -4.01
C TYR A 581 15.18 -17.60 -3.64
N ILE A 582 16.35 -17.19 -3.16
CA ILE A 582 16.67 -15.81 -2.80
C ILE A 582 17.71 -15.30 -3.78
N ARG A 583 17.53 -14.09 -4.30
CA ARG A 583 18.56 -13.42 -5.09
C ARG A 583 18.81 -12.01 -4.61
N ARG A 584 20.07 -11.59 -4.73
CA ARG A 584 20.51 -10.24 -4.38
C ARG A 584 20.74 -9.45 -5.66
N TYR A 585 20.42 -8.16 -5.62
CA TYR A 585 20.71 -7.29 -6.76
C TYR A 585 22.23 -7.19 -6.97
N PRO A 586 22.72 -7.21 -8.21
CA PRO A 586 24.11 -6.92 -8.51
C PRO A 586 24.52 -5.61 -7.82
N GLY A 587 25.63 -5.64 -7.11
CA GLY A 587 26.03 -4.54 -6.21
C GLY A 587 26.04 -4.92 -4.75
N PHE A 588 25.21 -5.90 -4.39
CA PHE A 588 24.89 -6.22 -3.00
C PHE A 588 25.04 -7.72 -2.71
N THR A 589 25.92 -8.39 -3.46
CA THR A 589 26.18 -9.82 -3.32
C THR A 589 27.22 -10.12 -2.23
N THR A 590 27.91 -9.12 -1.69
CA THR A 590 28.86 -9.32 -0.58
C THR A 590 28.12 -9.39 0.75
N VAL A 591 28.32 -10.49 1.48
CA VAL A 591 27.72 -10.75 2.79
C VAL A 591 28.79 -11.21 3.80
N ARG A 592 28.49 -11.10 5.09
CA ARG A 592 29.35 -11.61 6.18
C ARG A 592 28.53 -12.50 7.10
N ARG A 593 29.09 -13.62 7.56
CA ARG A 593 28.41 -14.50 8.53
C ARG A 593 28.36 -13.92 9.95
N THR A 594 29.24 -13.00 10.29
CA THR A 594 29.22 -12.24 11.54
C THR A 594 29.85 -10.88 11.26
N SER A 595 29.72 -9.92 12.17
CA SER A 595 30.37 -8.60 12.04
C SER A 595 31.90 -8.71 11.85
N ALA A 596 32.53 -9.69 12.51
CA ALA A 596 33.95 -10.01 12.43
C ALA A 596 34.29 -11.06 11.34
N GLY A 597 33.29 -11.60 10.63
CA GLY A 597 33.48 -12.64 9.64
C GLY A 597 34.05 -12.13 8.33
N GLU A 598 34.82 -12.98 7.64
CA GLU A 598 35.35 -12.68 6.32
C GLU A 598 34.22 -12.45 5.30
N PRO A 599 34.30 -11.39 4.48
CA PRO A 599 33.32 -11.13 3.45
C PRO A 599 33.40 -12.20 2.37
N HIS A 600 32.25 -12.68 1.92
CA HIS A 600 32.14 -13.60 0.79
C HIS A 600 31.01 -13.19 -0.13
N THR A 601 31.07 -13.68 -1.37
CA THR A 601 30.05 -13.41 -2.39
C THR A 601 28.93 -14.45 -2.29
N MET A 602 27.70 -13.97 -2.15
CA MET A 602 26.47 -14.76 -2.12
C MET A 602 25.41 -14.08 -3.00
N ALA A 603 25.52 -14.28 -4.31
CA ALA A 603 24.60 -13.66 -5.27
C ALA A 603 23.17 -14.23 -5.19
N GLU A 604 23.06 -15.52 -4.90
CA GLU A 604 21.79 -16.22 -4.78
C GLU A 604 21.88 -17.35 -3.75
N GLU A 605 20.72 -17.75 -3.25
CA GLU A 605 20.56 -18.88 -2.34
C GLU A 605 19.41 -19.76 -2.81
N LEU A 606 19.54 -21.05 -2.53
CA LEU A 606 18.53 -22.04 -2.86
C LEU A 606 18.39 -23.04 -1.70
N TYR A 607 17.17 -23.25 -1.24
CA TYR A 607 16.85 -24.20 -0.17
C TYR A 607 15.79 -25.18 -0.67
N ASP A 608 16.03 -26.48 -0.51
CA ASP A 608 15.03 -27.54 -0.73
C ASP A 608 14.22 -27.71 0.56
N LEU A 609 13.07 -27.04 0.64
CA LEU A 609 12.25 -26.99 1.85
C LEU A 609 11.64 -28.33 2.23
N THR A 610 11.63 -29.31 1.31
CA THR A 610 11.16 -30.66 1.62
C THR A 610 12.15 -31.45 2.47
N LYS A 611 13.45 -31.13 2.34
CA LYS A 611 14.55 -31.77 3.09
C LYS A 611 15.15 -30.88 4.16
N ASP A 612 15.11 -29.58 3.93
CA ASP A 612 15.71 -28.52 4.75
C ASP A 612 14.69 -27.40 5.00
N PRO A 613 13.61 -27.68 5.75
CA PRO A 613 12.58 -26.68 6.06
C PRO A 613 13.10 -25.53 6.93
N GLU A 614 14.24 -25.72 7.60
CA GLU A 614 14.91 -24.71 8.43
C GLU A 614 15.94 -23.88 7.65
N GLU A 615 16.10 -24.10 6.34
CA GLU A 615 16.95 -23.30 5.45
C GLU A 615 18.41 -23.25 5.92
N LYS A 616 18.98 -24.38 6.34
CA LYS A 616 20.34 -24.49 6.89
C LYS A 616 21.42 -24.64 5.81
N THR A 617 21.06 -25.19 4.65
CA THR A 617 22.01 -25.58 3.60
C THR A 617 21.67 -24.88 2.29
N ASN A 618 22.40 -23.82 1.98
CA ASN A 618 22.31 -23.19 0.66
C ASN A 618 22.87 -24.15 -0.41
N LEU A 619 22.00 -24.60 -1.30
CA LEU A 619 22.31 -25.50 -2.42
C LEU A 619 22.83 -24.76 -3.66
N SER A 620 22.74 -23.43 -3.74
CA SER A 620 23.17 -22.68 -4.93
C SER A 620 24.64 -22.87 -5.33
N PRO A 621 25.61 -23.02 -4.41
CA PRO A 621 27.00 -23.28 -4.77
C PRO A 621 27.33 -24.78 -4.92
N LEU A 622 26.36 -25.69 -4.71
CA LEU A 622 26.58 -27.13 -4.65
C LEU A 622 26.07 -27.82 -5.93
N PRO A 623 26.80 -28.82 -6.47
CA PRO A 623 26.36 -29.54 -7.68
C PRO A 623 25.00 -30.24 -7.53
N GLU A 624 24.65 -30.73 -6.33
CA GLU A 624 23.32 -31.32 -6.10
C GLU A 624 22.15 -30.32 -6.28
N GLY A 625 22.42 -29.02 -6.17
CA GLY A 625 21.44 -27.95 -6.35
C GLY A 625 21.14 -27.60 -7.80
N ASP A 626 22.01 -27.96 -8.76
CA ASP A 626 21.99 -27.46 -10.14
C ASP A 626 20.62 -27.58 -10.82
N LYS A 627 19.98 -28.76 -10.70
CA LYS A 627 18.68 -29.04 -11.32
C LYS A 627 17.58 -28.17 -10.71
N LEU A 628 17.54 -28.06 -9.38
CA LEU A 628 16.53 -27.27 -8.68
C LEU A 628 16.77 -25.77 -8.90
N LEU A 629 18.03 -25.33 -8.98
CA LEU A 629 18.40 -23.94 -9.27
C LEU A 629 17.93 -23.51 -10.65
N GLN A 630 18.08 -24.37 -11.66
CA GLN A 630 17.57 -24.11 -13.01
C GLN A 630 16.04 -23.96 -13.02
N ILE A 631 15.32 -24.82 -12.29
CA ILE A 631 13.86 -24.74 -12.13
C ILE A 631 13.49 -23.42 -11.44
N ALA A 632 14.11 -23.13 -10.29
CA ALA A 632 13.82 -21.93 -9.51
C ALA A 632 14.04 -20.63 -10.31
N ARG A 633 15.15 -20.53 -11.06
CA ARG A 633 15.42 -19.39 -11.96
C ARG A 633 14.43 -19.30 -13.12
N ALA A 634 14.00 -20.43 -13.67
CA ALA A 634 13.01 -20.46 -14.73
C ALA A 634 11.63 -20.01 -14.24
N ASP A 635 11.19 -20.53 -13.08
CA ASP A 635 9.95 -20.13 -12.42
C ASP A 635 9.97 -18.65 -12.07
N PHE A 636 11.05 -18.17 -11.44
CA PHE A 636 11.20 -16.75 -11.09
C PHE A 636 11.04 -15.84 -12.31
N ARG A 637 11.66 -16.19 -13.45
CA ARG A 637 11.53 -15.42 -14.71
C ARG A 637 10.14 -15.52 -15.33
N ARG A 638 9.52 -16.70 -15.29
CA ARG A 638 8.20 -16.96 -15.88
C ARG A 638 7.10 -16.18 -15.16
N GLU A 639 7.09 -16.20 -13.83
CA GLU A 639 6.01 -15.60 -13.04
C GLU A 639 6.00 -14.07 -13.11
N ASN A 640 7.16 -13.45 -13.41
CA ASN A 640 7.29 -12.01 -13.69
C ASN A 640 6.49 -11.15 -12.70
N PHE A 641 6.75 -11.33 -11.40
CA PHE A 641 5.99 -10.73 -10.29
C PHE A 641 5.87 -9.20 -10.38
N LEU A 642 6.81 -8.56 -11.07
CA LEU A 642 7.07 -7.14 -11.00
C LEU A 642 6.94 -6.52 -12.39
N LYS A 643 6.07 -5.52 -12.49
CA LYS A 643 5.89 -4.71 -13.70
C LYS A 643 6.83 -3.50 -13.57
N ARG A 644 8.13 -3.76 -13.71
CA ARG A 644 9.21 -2.81 -13.42
C ARG A 644 9.74 -2.14 -14.69
N ASN A 645 10.65 -1.20 -14.46
CA ASN A 645 11.21 -0.28 -15.44
C ASN A 645 12.40 -0.87 -16.13
N HIS A 646 12.63 -0.37 -17.32
CA HIS A 646 13.76 -0.69 -18.14
C HIS A 646 14.53 0.57 -18.46
N LEU A 647 15.80 0.56 -18.08
CA LEU A 647 16.77 1.43 -18.69
C LEU A 647 17.16 0.81 -20.03
N ARG A 648 16.76 1.46 -21.11
CA ARG A 648 17.02 1.02 -22.48
C ARG A 648 18.17 1.81 -23.07
N ILE A 649 19.10 1.08 -23.65
CA ILE A 649 20.30 1.63 -24.27
C ILE A 649 20.38 1.12 -25.70
N LEU A 650 20.32 2.03 -26.67
CA LEU A 650 20.61 1.68 -28.06
C LEU A 650 22.09 1.88 -28.34
N ILE A 651 22.72 0.84 -28.90
CA ILE A 651 24.05 0.89 -29.50
C ILE A 651 23.87 0.98 -31.02
N PRO A 652 24.14 2.14 -31.64
CA PRO A 652 23.86 2.37 -33.05
C PRO A 652 24.77 1.51 -33.94
N PRO A 653 24.32 1.18 -35.16
CA PRO A 653 25.17 0.48 -36.13
C PRO A 653 26.44 1.28 -36.43
N CYS A 654 27.47 0.57 -36.86
CA CYS A 654 28.75 1.18 -37.20
C CYS A 654 29.00 1.13 -38.72
N SER A 655 29.52 2.23 -39.27
CA SER A 655 29.86 2.35 -40.69
C SER A 655 31.27 1.88 -41.02
N GLU A 656 32.14 1.69 -40.02
CA GLU A 656 33.53 1.24 -40.23
C GLU A 656 33.63 -0.30 -40.32
N PRO A 657 34.66 -0.85 -41.02
CA PRO A 657 34.83 -2.30 -41.21
C PRO A 657 34.87 -3.11 -39.92
N LEU A 658 35.40 -2.52 -38.84
CA LEU A 658 35.45 -3.11 -37.50
C LEU A 658 35.23 -2.01 -36.46
N CYS A 659 34.26 -2.22 -35.58
CA CYS A 659 33.99 -1.32 -34.46
C CYS A 659 34.00 -2.09 -33.15
N ARG A 660 34.80 -1.59 -32.20
CA ARG A 660 34.81 -2.01 -30.81
C ARG A 660 34.08 -0.96 -29.98
N ASP A 661 32.85 -1.27 -29.65
CA ASP A 661 32.04 -0.47 -28.74
C ASP A 661 32.26 -0.97 -27.31
N SER A 662 32.52 -0.05 -26.40
CA SER A 662 32.57 -0.34 -24.98
C SER A 662 31.72 0.67 -24.21
N LEU A 663 30.90 0.14 -23.31
CA LEU A 663 30.04 0.90 -22.44
C LEU A 663 30.35 0.53 -20.98
N SER A 664 30.61 1.53 -20.15
CA SER A 664 30.69 1.38 -18.71
C SER A 664 29.49 2.05 -18.06
N LEU A 665 28.81 1.29 -17.22
CA LEU A 665 27.63 1.67 -16.47
C LEU A 665 27.92 1.48 -14.98
N ASN A 666 28.15 2.57 -14.25
CA ASN A 666 28.17 2.55 -12.80
C ASN A 666 26.75 2.77 -12.30
N VAL A 667 26.21 1.90 -11.43
CA VAL A 667 24.84 2.02 -10.91
C VAL A 667 24.82 1.90 -9.40
N GLN A 668 23.90 2.64 -8.76
CA GLN A 668 23.53 2.39 -7.36
C GLN A 668 22.67 1.11 -7.22
N GLY A 669 23.27 -0.05 -7.56
CA GLY A 669 22.63 -1.36 -7.65
C GLY A 669 21.18 -1.30 -8.16
N SER A 670 20.26 -2.12 -7.65
CA SER A 670 18.82 -2.07 -8.02
C SER A 670 18.44 -2.64 -9.40
N ILE A 671 19.42 -2.94 -10.26
CA ILE A 671 19.19 -3.78 -11.44
C ILE A 671 18.92 -5.20 -10.96
N TYR A 672 17.93 -5.88 -11.51
CA TYR A 672 17.59 -7.25 -11.10
C TYR A 672 17.66 -8.26 -12.25
N ASP A 673 17.68 -7.77 -13.49
CA ASP A 673 17.75 -8.57 -14.71
C ASP A 673 18.18 -7.68 -15.88
N TRP A 674 18.57 -8.28 -17.00
CA TRP A 674 18.86 -7.57 -18.24
C TRP A 674 18.61 -8.43 -19.47
N GLU A 675 18.35 -7.76 -20.60
CA GLU A 675 18.22 -8.38 -21.91
C GLU A 675 19.29 -7.77 -22.82
N VAL A 676 20.15 -8.62 -23.37
CA VAL A 676 21.24 -8.27 -24.29
C VAL A 676 21.29 -9.30 -25.42
N SER A 677 21.72 -8.89 -26.61
CA SER A 677 21.95 -9.84 -27.71
C SER A 677 23.25 -10.61 -27.54
N ASP A 678 23.37 -11.77 -28.19
CA ASP A 678 24.57 -12.64 -28.15
C ASP A 678 25.84 -11.94 -28.66
N ALA A 679 25.69 -10.84 -29.40
CA ALA A 679 26.79 -10.02 -29.89
C ALA A 679 27.44 -9.15 -28.79
N ILE A 680 26.82 -9.04 -27.62
CA ILE A 680 27.26 -8.17 -26.54
C ILE A 680 27.84 -9.03 -25.40
N GLN A 681 29.11 -8.79 -25.11
CA GLN A 681 29.80 -9.40 -23.98
C GLN A 681 29.64 -8.52 -22.75
N LEU A 682 29.05 -9.08 -21.69
CA LEU A 682 28.98 -8.47 -20.37
C LEU A 682 30.26 -8.78 -19.60
N GLY A 683 30.95 -7.74 -19.14
CA GLY A 683 32.02 -7.83 -18.17
C GLY A 683 31.64 -7.09 -16.89
N SER A 684 31.81 -7.69 -15.71
CA SER A 684 31.64 -6.97 -14.45
C SER A 684 33.02 -6.70 -13.84
N GLY A 685 33.37 -5.43 -13.65
CA GLY A 685 34.59 -5.02 -12.96
C GLY A 685 34.41 -4.89 -11.44
N SER A 686 33.18 -4.68 -10.97
CA SER A 686 32.79 -4.67 -9.55
C SER A 686 31.27 -4.85 -9.41
N ALA A 687 30.79 -5.10 -8.19
CA ALA A 687 29.36 -5.24 -7.91
C ALA A 687 28.54 -4.01 -8.37
N LYS A 688 29.10 -2.80 -8.37
CA LYS A 688 28.40 -1.55 -8.73
C LYS A 688 28.72 -1.07 -10.16
N THR A 689 29.48 -1.84 -10.93
CA THR A 689 29.92 -1.44 -12.28
C THR A 689 29.67 -2.56 -13.26
N ILE A 690 28.76 -2.30 -14.19
CA ILE A 690 28.46 -3.15 -15.34
C ILE A 690 29.26 -2.61 -16.52
N SER A 691 30.08 -3.44 -17.15
CA SER A 691 30.77 -3.11 -18.39
C SER A 691 30.23 -3.99 -19.51
N LEU A 692 30.11 -3.42 -20.69
CA LEU A 692 29.59 -4.05 -21.89
C LEU A 692 30.62 -3.83 -22.99
N GLN A 693 30.90 -4.88 -23.77
CA GLN A 693 31.75 -4.81 -24.94
C GLN A 693 31.03 -5.45 -26.13
N LYS A 694 31.12 -4.81 -27.30
CA LYS A 694 30.55 -5.32 -28.55
C LYS A 694 31.58 -5.12 -29.65
N GLU A 695 31.97 -6.22 -30.29
CA GLU A 695 32.71 -6.17 -31.54
C GLU A 695 31.74 -6.36 -32.71
N SER A 696 31.72 -5.40 -33.63
CA SER A 696 30.90 -5.47 -34.84
C SER A 696 31.77 -5.39 -36.09
N LYS A 697 31.54 -6.31 -37.04
CA LYS A 697 32.14 -6.29 -38.38
C LYS A 697 31.10 -5.76 -39.36
N ALA A 698 31.42 -4.74 -40.15
CA ALA A 698 30.50 -4.25 -41.16
C ALA A 698 30.30 -5.33 -42.24
N THR A 699 29.09 -5.89 -42.32
CA THR A 699 28.68 -6.75 -43.42
C THR A 699 27.61 -6.04 -44.23
N LYS A 700 27.65 -6.16 -45.56
CA LYS A 700 26.71 -5.52 -46.51
C LYS A 700 25.24 -5.90 -46.26
N THR A 701 24.96 -6.87 -45.39
CA THR A 701 23.63 -7.42 -45.08
C THR A 701 23.04 -6.92 -43.76
N ASN A 702 23.81 -6.28 -42.87
CA ASN A 702 23.33 -5.78 -41.56
C ASN A 702 23.15 -4.25 -41.53
N ALA A 703 22.60 -3.67 -42.59
CA ALA A 703 22.26 -2.24 -42.63
C ALA A 703 21.00 -1.88 -41.82
N GLY A 704 20.52 -2.77 -40.94
CA GLY A 704 19.21 -2.62 -40.30
C GLY A 704 19.27 -2.75 -38.80
N LEU A 705 19.11 -1.61 -38.12
CA LEU A 705 18.77 -1.42 -36.71
C LEU A 705 19.94 -1.61 -35.72
N GLY A 706 20.08 -0.65 -34.80
CA GLY A 706 21.03 -0.74 -33.70
C GLY A 706 20.68 -1.86 -32.72
N GLU A 707 21.63 -2.24 -31.87
CA GLU A 707 21.42 -3.27 -30.83
C GLU A 707 20.92 -2.62 -29.56
N GLU A 708 19.86 -3.17 -28.97
CA GLU A 708 19.30 -2.66 -27.72
C GLU A 708 19.78 -3.49 -26.52
N VAL A 709 20.17 -2.79 -25.46
CA VAL A 709 20.43 -3.35 -24.14
C VAL A 709 19.35 -2.85 -23.20
N VAL A 710 18.70 -3.76 -22.49
CA VAL A 710 17.58 -3.47 -21.60
C VAL A 710 17.96 -3.88 -20.19
N PHE A 711 18.22 -2.93 -19.29
CA PHE A 711 18.44 -3.20 -17.88
C PHE A 711 17.14 -3.07 -17.09
N LYS A 712 16.71 -4.14 -16.44
CA LYS A 712 15.50 -4.12 -15.60
C LYS A 712 15.85 -3.69 -14.18
N THR A 713 15.16 -2.69 -13.65
CA THR A 713 15.49 -2.07 -12.34
C THR A 713 14.26 -1.82 -11.46
N VAL A 714 14.42 -2.02 -10.14
CA VAL A 714 13.46 -1.55 -9.12
C VAL A 714 13.49 -0.06 -8.91
N ASN A 715 14.64 0.56 -9.20
CA ASN A 715 14.87 1.93 -8.85
C ASN A 715 14.49 2.83 -10.03
N PRO A 716 13.43 3.65 -9.91
CA PRO A 716 13.09 4.67 -10.90
C PRO A 716 14.22 5.65 -11.18
N GLU A 717 15.05 5.92 -10.18
CA GLU A 717 16.18 6.83 -10.25
C GLU A 717 17.45 6.04 -10.15
N LEU A 718 17.74 5.26 -11.19
CA LEU A 718 19.00 4.55 -11.28
C LEU A 718 20.15 5.56 -11.41
N GLY A 719 20.61 6.20 -10.32
CA GLY A 719 21.77 7.07 -10.36
C GLY A 719 22.93 6.33 -11.00
N ALA A 720 23.33 6.78 -12.19
CA ALA A 720 24.18 5.98 -13.05
C ALA A 720 25.12 6.83 -13.89
N PHE A 721 26.39 6.46 -13.87
CA PHE A 721 27.42 7.06 -14.71
C PHE A 721 27.60 6.21 -15.95
N PHE A 722 27.42 6.84 -17.12
CA PHE A 722 27.55 6.19 -18.43
C PHE A 722 28.76 6.73 -19.17
N SER A 723 29.68 5.85 -19.55
CA SER A 723 30.74 6.18 -20.50
C SER A 723 30.63 5.26 -21.70
N PHE A 724 30.48 5.85 -22.89
CA PHE A 724 30.49 5.11 -24.13
C PHE A 724 31.72 5.49 -24.95
N SER A 725 32.45 4.49 -25.45
CA SER A 725 33.55 4.70 -26.39
C SER A 725 33.46 3.73 -27.56
N ARG A 726 33.83 4.24 -28.73
CA ARG A 726 33.94 3.48 -29.98
C ARG A 726 35.40 3.53 -30.45
N ASN A 727 36.00 2.38 -30.71
CA ASN A 727 37.39 2.25 -31.13
C ASN A 727 38.38 2.97 -30.19
N GLY A 728 38.10 2.94 -28.88
CA GLY A 728 38.93 3.57 -27.84
C GLY A 728 38.73 5.09 -27.68
N LYS A 729 37.81 5.72 -28.42
CA LYS A 729 37.47 7.14 -28.29
C LYS A 729 36.08 7.31 -27.69
N THR A 730 35.96 8.15 -26.67
CA THR A 730 34.67 8.56 -26.11
C THR A 730 33.86 9.30 -27.17
N ILE A 731 32.59 8.95 -27.33
CA ILE A 731 31.66 9.63 -28.24
C ILE A 731 30.44 10.20 -27.49
N PRO A 732 29.76 11.21 -28.04
CA PRO A 732 28.54 11.74 -27.43
C PRO A 732 27.42 10.70 -27.33
N VAL A 733 26.55 10.87 -26.35
CA VAL A 733 25.40 9.99 -26.08
C VAL A 733 24.13 10.84 -25.98
N ARG A 734 23.02 10.33 -26.50
CA ARG A 734 21.68 10.92 -26.36
C ARG A 734 21.01 10.41 -25.11
N PHE A 735 20.38 11.32 -24.37
CA PHE A 735 19.70 11.01 -23.12
C PHE A 735 18.23 11.45 -23.17
N GLY A 736 17.37 10.59 -22.62
CA GLY A 736 16.02 10.90 -22.21
C GLY A 736 15.02 10.86 -23.35
N ARG A 737 13.78 11.25 -23.03
CA ARG A 737 12.67 11.31 -23.98
C ARG A 737 12.94 12.24 -25.17
N TYR A 738 13.68 13.33 -24.98
CA TYR A 738 13.89 14.35 -26.02
C TYR A 738 15.18 14.16 -26.83
N GLY A 739 16.05 13.23 -26.42
CA GLY A 739 17.29 12.90 -27.12
C GLY A 739 18.36 13.98 -26.99
N LEU A 740 18.48 14.60 -25.82
CA LEU A 740 19.49 15.62 -25.54
C LEU A 740 20.89 15.01 -25.68
N GLU A 741 21.77 15.66 -26.43
CA GLU A 741 23.13 15.18 -26.69
C GLU A 741 24.08 15.67 -25.59
N TYR A 742 24.96 14.78 -25.11
CA TYR A 742 25.96 15.12 -24.11
C TYR A 742 27.34 14.58 -24.50
N GLN A 743 28.38 15.40 -24.35
CA GLN A 743 29.77 14.98 -24.58
C GLN A 743 30.39 14.20 -23.40
N ARG A 744 29.82 14.30 -22.18
CA ARG A 744 30.34 13.65 -20.96
C ARG A 744 29.25 12.88 -20.21
N SER A 745 29.68 11.91 -19.40
CA SER A 745 28.81 11.09 -18.54
C SER A 745 28.06 11.95 -17.51
N MET A 746 26.74 11.78 -17.37
CA MET A 746 25.96 12.41 -16.29
C MET A 746 25.97 11.57 -15.01
N SER A 747 25.76 12.22 -13.85
CA SER A 747 25.73 11.58 -12.52
C SER A 747 24.31 11.37 -11.97
N HIS A 748 23.31 12.12 -12.44
CA HIS A 748 21.94 12.09 -11.94
C HIS A 748 20.93 11.91 -13.07
N LEU A 749 19.90 11.10 -12.81
CA LEU A 749 18.94 10.64 -13.81
C LEU A 749 17.72 11.56 -13.95
N GLU A 750 17.67 12.68 -13.22
CA GLU A 750 16.56 13.64 -13.28
C GLU A 750 16.38 14.22 -14.69
N ASP A 751 17.44 14.26 -15.50
CA ASP A 751 17.45 14.70 -16.90
C ASP A 751 17.04 13.60 -17.90
N LEU A 752 17.03 12.32 -17.47
CA LEU A 752 16.45 11.22 -18.24
C LEU A 752 14.92 11.22 -18.04
N ILE A 753 14.22 12.06 -18.80
CA ILE A 753 12.75 12.12 -18.75
C ILE A 753 12.17 10.72 -18.92
N VAL A 754 11.57 10.22 -17.84
CA VAL A 754 10.82 8.97 -17.70
C VAL A 754 9.67 8.98 -18.70
N SER A 755 9.60 7.99 -19.59
CA SER A 755 8.61 7.94 -20.67
C SER A 755 7.96 6.56 -20.80
N GLU A 756 6.63 6.48 -20.82
CA GLU A 756 5.88 5.24 -21.12
C GLU A 756 6.07 4.73 -22.56
N ARG A 757 6.79 5.49 -23.40
CA ARG A 757 7.01 5.17 -24.82
C ARG A 757 8.46 5.33 -25.22
N GLN A 758 8.86 4.53 -26.20
CA GLN A 758 10.12 4.68 -26.90
C GLN A 758 10.26 6.11 -27.46
N PRO A 759 11.37 6.82 -27.21
CA PRO A 759 11.59 8.17 -27.72
C PRO A 759 11.54 8.24 -29.24
N GLU A 760 11.06 9.36 -29.76
CA GLU A 760 11.07 9.61 -31.21
C GLU A 760 12.51 9.66 -31.73
N GLY A 761 12.80 8.90 -32.79
CA GLY A 761 14.14 8.79 -33.35
C GLY A 761 15.06 7.79 -32.63
N PHE A 762 14.64 7.19 -31.50
CA PHE A 762 15.42 6.18 -30.80
C PHE A 762 15.88 5.06 -31.76
N PRO A 763 15.00 4.33 -32.51
CA PRO A 763 15.44 3.19 -33.34
C PRO A 763 16.46 3.53 -34.44
N ASN A 764 16.48 4.79 -34.88
CA ASN A 764 17.29 5.26 -36.00
C ASN A 764 18.44 6.19 -35.56
N SER A 765 18.74 6.25 -34.26
CA SER A 765 19.78 7.12 -33.75
C SER A 765 21.16 6.72 -34.29
N THR A 766 21.94 7.72 -34.70
CA THR A 766 23.34 7.55 -35.10
C THR A 766 24.31 7.61 -33.91
N LEU A 767 23.85 8.13 -32.78
CA LEU A 767 24.56 8.14 -31.49
C LEU A 767 23.95 7.11 -30.54
N PRO A 768 24.72 6.57 -29.58
CA PRO A 768 24.16 5.80 -28.47
C PRO A 768 23.04 6.57 -27.79
N TRP A 769 21.96 5.89 -27.42
CA TRP A 769 20.80 6.53 -26.78
C TRP A 769 20.44 5.79 -25.50
N VAL A 770 20.34 6.51 -24.39
CA VAL A 770 19.88 5.98 -23.11
C VAL A 770 18.53 6.61 -22.75
N TYR A 771 17.53 5.81 -22.44
CA TYR A 771 16.28 6.31 -21.85
C TYR A 771 15.70 5.32 -20.84
N ASN A 772 14.93 5.85 -19.90
CA ASN A 772 14.17 5.05 -18.94
C ASN A 772 12.74 4.91 -19.44
N ASP A 773 12.31 3.68 -19.77
CA ASP A 773 10.95 3.36 -20.26
C ASP A 773 9.90 3.40 -19.14
N GLY A 774 9.90 4.52 -18.44
CA GLY A 774 9.08 4.86 -17.30
C GLY A 774 7.65 4.34 -17.28
N ALA A 775 7.45 3.08 -16.89
CA ALA A 775 6.19 2.52 -16.41
C ALA A 775 5.70 3.19 -15.09
N PHE A 776 6.26 4.36 -14.78
CA PHE A 776 6.08 5.16 -13.59
C PHE A 776 5.26 6.44 -13.80
N SER A 777 5.10 6.97 -15.01
CA SER A 777 4.29 8.19 -15.21
C SER A 777 2.89 7.81 -15.69
N GLY A 778 1.91 7.83 -14.79
CA GLY A 778 0.52 7.51 -15.13
C GLY A 778 -0.05 8.25 -16.35
N THR A 779 -1.01 7.59 -17.00
CA THR A 779 -1.81 7.98 -18.17
C THR A 779 -1.06 8.47 -19.42
N ARG A 780 -1.53 7.98 -20.57
CA ARG A 780 -1.08 8.42 -21.90
C ARG A 780 -1.11 9.94 -22.02
N GLU A 781 -0.02 10.50 -22.53
CA GLU A 781 0.07 11.90 -22.90
C GLU A 781 -1.06 12.30 -23.87
N SER A 782 -1.79 13.37 -23.52
CA SER A 782 -2.80 13.97 -24.38
C SER A 782 -2.16 14.54 -25.64
N GLU A 783 -2.95 14.68 -26.71
CA GLU A 783 -2.47 15.26 -27.98
C GLU A 783 -1.86 16.65 -27.79
N VAL A 784 -2.41 17.45 -26.86
CA VAL A 784 -1.95 18.80 -26.53
C VAL A 784 -0.54 18.80 -25.91
N GLN A 785 -0.29 17.92 -24.94
CA GLN A 785 1.03 17.80 -24.31
C GLN A 785 2.10 17.38 -25.32
N ARG A 786 1.74 16.54 -26.29
CA ARG A 786 2.65 16.11 -27.37
C ARG A 786 3.07 17.27 -28.26
N GLU A 787 2.12 18.11 -28.68
CA GLU A 787 2.43 19.27 -29.50
C GLU A 787 3.20 20.35 -28.72
N MET A 788 2.89 20.54 -27.44
CA MET A 788 3.70 21.41 -26.56
C MET A 788 5.14 20.93 -26.43
N GLY A 789 5.38 19.63 -26.26
CA GLY A 789 6.74 19.07 -26.16
C GLY A 789 7.57 19.33 -27.41
N LYS A 790 6.96 19.26 -28.60
CA LYS A 790 7.62 19.60 -29.88
C LYS A 790 8.00 21.07 -29.95
N GLU A 791 7.09 21.97 -29.56
CA GLU A 791 7.37 23.41 -29.58
C GLU A 791 8.41 23.80 -28.51
N VAL A 792 8.37 23.22 -27.31
CA VAL A 792 9.40 23.44 -26.28
C VAL A 792 10.77 22.99 -26.78
N LYS A 793 10.87 21.79 -27.37
CA LYS A 793 12.14 21.30 -27.95
C LYS A 793 12.67 22.26 -29.00
N LYS A 794 11.83 22.66 -29.95
CA LYS A 794 12.18 23.62 -31.02
C LYS A 794 12.63 24.97 -30.46
N ILE A 795 11.98 25.48 -29.41
CA ILE A 795 12.37 26.73 -28.74
C ILE A 795 13.75 26.57 -28.09
N LEU A 796 13.98 25.48 -27.36
CA LEU A 796 15.25 25.22 -26.68
C LEU A 796 16.42 25.00 -27.66
N GLU A 797 16.17 24.35 -28.81
CA GLU A 797 17.11 24.24 -29.93
C GLU A 797 17.41 25.63 -30.53
N THR A 798 16.37 26.44 -30.78
CA THR A 798 16.51 27.78 -31.35
C THR A 798 17.28 28.73 -30.41
N TRP A 799 17.12 28.56 -29.10
CA TRP A 799 17.81 29.37 -28.09
C TRP A 799 19.23 28.90 -27.79
N GLY A 800 19.70 27.82 -28.44
CA GLY A 800 21.05 27.29 -28.22
C GLY A 800 21.23 26.53 -26.91
N TYR A 801 20.16 26.28 -26.15
CA TYR A 801 20.24 25.48 -24.91
C TYR A 801 20.39 23.98 -25.16
N ILE A 802 20.17 23.51 -26.40
CA ILE A 802 20.33 22.10 -26.81
C ILE A 802 21.61 21.89 -27.65
N HIS A 803 22.54 22.83 -27.62
CA HIS A 803 23.86 22.67 -28.25
C HIS A 803 24.99 23.06 -27.28
N GLU A 804 25.31 22.16 -26.35
CA GLU A 804 26.67 21.69 -25.98
C GLU A 804 26.61 20.59 -24.90
#